data_AF-A0A662HNB5-F1
#
_entry.id   AF-A0A662HNB5-F1
#
_cell.length_a   1.000
_cell.length_b   1.000
_cell.length_c   1.000
_cell.angle_alpha   90.00
_cell.angle_beta   90.00
_cell.angle_gamma   90.00
#
_symmetry.space_group_name_H-M   'P 1'
#
loop_
_entity.id
_entity.type
_entity.pdbx_description
1 polymer ?
#
loop_
_entity_poly.entity_id
_entity_poly.type
_entity_poly.pdbx_seq_one_letter_code
_entity_poly.pdbx_strand_id
1 'polypeptide(L)'
;MRGDIHILLVGDPGVAKSLVYSEPILYIDSEGQIHYGPIGELVDKYIQKYKHAVDRYGETEVLDLHKIGLELYTFSVNPLTFNVEIKPIKSLIRHRAPEKVVIIKTKYGKRAVLTKDHSLVAYKDGLLIPVKPLEALKNKLLVPLLKKIPTSEIQLVSSIRTGLGEIVLNEDVGYFLGYFLGDGSVTLTSAGERVEISSNNIAVLNRLKNIVEKNFRIRCKIYGSKSNSYRLVIDEPRFVSWIKENAYSDRLELHRIRKKGYMSRLKKIPEFSYRAPLDYVLGLLSGLIDSDGYVGISQKNTCKEVKISTISMNLAYGITVLLARLGIPYTIRVKKTKYKGKEIEYYEVNMVKIENLVKTCKVNNGNKILKLRRVSEKTSDYVDRVPVGRNLLIVLQKAGFNKRDLRPLSAEFRGKIYRGYVGRKYGLKILRTISLLAGSSNELLHHLKSILENEYLTWDTIEEVREVPLVEIEPEHHRYVYDVSVKDNENFVGGLGLLFLHNSQILQYVARIAPRGLYTSGKGSSAAGLTAAVLKDKSTGEYFLEAGALVLADGGVACLHPETRVIANNEYVKIKDLFGEDRCIKAILNNELIELNYSENEVVGINLKSLTAERAISTIIRKKHWRGKLIKLTLESGYELLLTPDHLLIDGNSLEWKHAASFKPGDMVLSIKKIPSHNNDVYVLDIIPTEWTAIVEGNDFKELLEIINKFYGSVYKLSKISNKRAYIARGKLYINVGLLKQLLKLAEKYNEWRNKVIKYSRKSKSEKILTTKITPELGYLIGFILGDGHVILDKRRGLVRITQSSKHEPILNKVIKYISKTVGKEPQVRRRHVISNINGRRVESDVVTVTINSIVFSYIVNYFLENGLKRVFKLPNSVLRAFIAGLIDSDGSISIKKARKNGKIYKVAHVDIVLANIEQAKAIPLILRRFDIYSRIKRAKNVVTVQITCRKDVEKLIELIKPYSLKASLASLPPKIKAIPSRENVIPRKISIEIARKLITSIRIYDLVKSGAWSTLYNTLTGRRLLTKEWIRNNMEKYCNNNLAEDLKALITLAISEDYYLDKVINVETINYEGPVYDLYVPNIHNFLAEGIIVHNCIDEIDKMRPEDRVAIHEAMEQQ
;
A
#
# COMPACT_ATOMS: atom_id res chain seq x y z
N MET A 1 -6.79 2.59 -0.41
CA MET A 1 -6.62 1.75 0.80
C MET A 1 -5.37 2.15 1.57
N ARG A 2 -5.45 3.05 2.57
CA ARG A 2 -4.32 3.24 3.52
C ARG A 2 -4.67 4.11 4.74
N GLY A 3 -5.59 3.67 5.57
CA GLY A 3 -5.73 4.30 6.87
C GLY A 3 -6.44 3.38 7.82
N ASP A 4 -5.72 2.78 8.77
CA ASP A 4 -6.31 2.16 9.96
C ASP A 4 -5.29 2.09 11.10
N ILE A 5 -5.75 2.54 12.27
CA ILE A 5 -5.49 2.11 13.67
C ILE A 5 -4.13 1.43 13.96
N HIS A 6 -3.38 1.99 14.92
CA HIS A 6 -2.27 1.28 15.57
C HIS A 6 -2.79 0.18 16.47
N ILE A 7 -2.34 -1.05 16.23
CA ILE A 7 -2.64 -2.19 17.10
C ILE A 7 -1.35 -2.50 17.85
N LEU A 8 -1.32 -2.16 19.15
CA LEU A 8 -0.22 -2.55 20.01
C LEU A 8 -0.37 -4.03 20.36
N LEU A 9 0.62 -4.81 19.95
CA LEU A 9 0.65 -6.25 20.13
C LEU A 9 1.75 -6.58 21.13
N VAL A 10 1.39 -6.51 22.42
CA VAL A 10 2.27 -6.92 23.52
C VAL A 10 2.19 -8.43 23.62
N GLY A 11 3.31 -9.09 23.38
CA GLY A 11 3.43 -10.52 23.53
C GLY A 11 4.82 -10.88 24.00
N ASP A 12 4.89 -11.89 24.85
CA ASP A 12 6.13 -12.51 25.28
C ASP A 12 7.00 -12.85 24.04
N PRO A 13 8.34 -12.68 24.05
CA PRO A 13 9.20 -13.09 22.95
C PRO A 13 8.93 -14.57 22.73
N GLY A 14 8.17 -14.87 21.68
CA GLY A 14 7.40 -16.09 21.62
C GLY A 14 8.26 -17.33 21.80
N VAL A 15 8.22 -17.92 23.00
CA VAL A 15 8.75 -19.26 23.29
C VAL A 15 7.91 -20.36 22.60
N ALA A 16 6.96 -19.98 21.74
CA ALA A 16 5.78 -20.78 21.46
C ALA A 16 5.57 -21.11 19.97
N LYS A 17 6.40 -20.67 19.02
CA LYS A 17 6.13 -20.82 17.57
C LYS A 17 7.30 -21.41 16.76
N SER A 18 7.92 -22.45 17.29
CA SER A 18 9.17 -22.99 16.79
C SER A 18 9.02 -24.42 16.25
N LEU A 19 10.02 -24.87 15.52
CA LEU A 19 10.19 -26.24 15.08
C LEU A 19 11.12 -27.00 16.03
N VAL A 20 10.99 -28.31 16.06
CA VAL A 20 11.93 -29.16 16.81
C VAL A 20 13.25 -29.31 16.06
N TYR A 21 14.31 -29.73 16.74
CA TYR A 21 15.68 -29.80 16.21
C TYR A 21 15.76 -30.51 14.84
N SER A 22 15.15 -31.69 14.73
CA SER A 22 15.25 -32.56 13.54
C SER A 22 14.40 -32.12 12.35
N GLU A 23 13.54 -31.10 12.51
CA GLU A 23 12.65 -30.69 11.42
C GLU A 23 13.44 -30.00 10.30
N PRO A 24 13.20 -30.36 9.05
CA PRO A 24 14.00 -29.87 7.95
C PRO A 24 13.57 -28.46 7.54
N ILE A 25 14.54 -27.62 7.21
CA ILE A 25 14.35 -26.31 6.56
C ILE A 25 15.06 -26.30 5.21
N LEU A 26 14.42 -25.71 4.19
CA LEU A 26 15.02 -25.48 2.89
C LEU A 26 15.62 -24.07 2.84
N TYR A 27 16.93 -23.95 2.72
CA TYR A 27 17.61 -22.66 2.66
C TYR A 27 18.70 -22.65 1.58
N ILE A 28 19.17 -21.46 1.22
CA ILE A 28 20.25 -21.22 0.26
C ILE A 28 21.34 -20.47 1.00
N ASP A 29 22.58 -20.93 0.90
CA ASP A 29 23.73 -20.26 1.49
C ASP A 29 24.25 -19.10 0.62
N SER A 30 25.28 -18.41 1.10
CA SER A 30 25.94 -17.30 0.39
C SER A 30 26.60 -17.71 -0.92
N GLU A 31 26.89 -19.00 -1.14
CA GLU A 31 27.46 -19.53 -2.36
C GLU A 31 26.38 -19.99 -3.36
N GLY A 32 25.10 -19.80 -3.02
CA GLY A 32 23.96 -20.22 -3.82
C GLY A 32 23.66 -21.72 -3.72
N GLN A 33 24.30 -22.46 -2.81
CA GLN A 33 24.03 -23.87 -2.58
C GLN A 33 22.71 -24.05 -1.83
N ILE A 34 21.87 -24.97 -2.32
CA ILE A 34 20.59 -25.31 -1.68
C ILE A 34 20.87 -26.37 -0.61
N HIS A 35 20.36 -26.14 0.60
CA HIS A 35 20.44 -27.06 1.73
C HIS A 35 19.05 -27.45 2.17
N TYR A 36 18.90 -28.72 2.55
CA TYR A 36 17.66 -29.24 3.13
C TYR A 36 17.98 -30.22 4.25
N GLY A 37 17.91 -29.73 5.48
CA GLY A 37 18.37 -30.47 6.65
C GLY A 37 17.85 -29.88 7.96
N PRO A 38 18.20 -30.47 9.11
CA PRO A 38 17.69 -30.08 10.43
C PRO A 38 17.90 -28.60 10.71
N ILE A 39 16.83 -27.90 11.07
CA ILE A 39 16.89 -26.48 11.45
C ILE A 39 17.75 -26.26 12.69
N GLY A 40 17.75 -27.21 13.62
CA GLY A 40 18.55 -27.12 14.83
C GLY A 40 20.05 -27.10 14.54
N GLU A 41 20.51 -27.93 13.60
CA GLU A 41 21.92 -27.97 13.16
C GLU A 41 22.34 -26.62 12.55
N LEU A 42 21.49 -26.05 11.68
CA LEU A 42 21.73 -24.73 11.07
C LEU A 42 21.88 -23.65 12.15
N VAL A 43 20.90 -23.56 13.04
CA VAL A 43 20.84 -22.50 14.06
C VAL A 43 21.98 -22.66 15.06
N ASP A 44 22.19 -23.87 15.60
CA ASP A 44 23.23 -24.13 16.60
C ASP A 44 24.65 -23.92 16.03
N LYS A 45 24.90 -24.34 14.79
CA LYS A 45 26.18 -24.11 14.10
C LYS A 45 26.55 -22.62 14.10
N TYR A 46 25.62 -21.76 13.69
CA TYR A 46 25.89 -20.33 13.57
C TYR A 46 25.88 -19.61 14.93
N ILE A 47 24.97 -19.96 15.84
CA ILE A 47 24.97 -19.43 17.22
C ILE A 47 26.26 -19.79 17.94
N GLN A 48 26.76 -21.02 17.78
CA GLN A 48 28.02 -21.45 18.41
C GLN A 48 29.24 -20.77 17.77
N LYS A 49 29.25 -20.63 16.44
CA LYS A 49 30.36 -19.97 15.72
C LYS A 49 30.43 -18.48 16.04
N TYR A 50 29.30 -17.81 16.16
CA TYR A 50 29.20 -16.36 16.38
C TYR A 50 28.67 -16.00 17.76
N LYS A 51 29.05 -16.75 18.81
CA LYS A 51 28.60 -16.55 20.20
C LYS A 51 28.69 -15.10 20.68
N HIS A 52 29.71 -14.38 20.25
CA HIS A 52 29.94 -12.98 20.62
C HIS A 52 28.89 -12.01 20.03
N ALA A 53 28.20 -12.40 18.97
CA ALA A 53 27.19 -11.60 18.27
C ALA A 53 25.75 -12.05 18.55
N VAL A 54 25.56 -13.02 19.47
CA VAL A 54 24.24 -13.56 19.83
C VAL A 54 23.60 -12.68 20.91
N ASP A 55 22.41 -12.18 20.63
CA ASP A 55 21.60 -11.46 21.61
C ASP A 55 20.79 -12.46 22.45
N ARG A 56 20.79 -12.27 23.77
CA ARG A 56 20.05 -13.11 24.73
C ARG A 56 18.91 -12.34 25.36
N TYR A 57 17.70 -12.88 25.25
CA TYR A 57 16.48 -12.32 25.82
C TYR A 57 15.79 -13.38 26.67
N GLY A 58 16.08 -13.41 27.98
CA GLY A 58 15.59 -14.47 28.87
C GLY A 58 16.09 -15.85 28.41
N GLU A 59 15.16 -16.75 28.09
CA GLU A 59 15.44 -18.11 27.60
C GLU A 59 15.58 -18.22 26.07
N THR A 60 15.66 -17.08 25.36
CA THR A 60 15.77 -17.00 23.91
C THR A 60 17.13 -16.49 23.48
N GLU A 61 17.70 -17.14 22.46
CA GLU A 61 18.94 -16.74 21.78
C GLU A 61 18.65 -16.38 20.32
N VAL A 62 19.06 -15.18 19.91
CA VAL A 62 18.86 -14.64 18.56
C VAL A 62 20.21 -14.24 17.96
N LEU A 63 20.50 -14.75 16.77
CA LEU A 63 21.63 -14.31 15.96
C LEU A 63 21.12 -13.55 14.74
N ASP A 64 21.32 -12.24 14.71
CA ASP A 64 21.05 -11.41 13.54
C ASP A 64 22.17 -11.60 12.51
N LEU A 65 21.81 -12.07 11.32
CA LEU A 65 22.76 -12.38 10.26
C LEU A 65 23.40 -11.11 9.66
N HIS A 66 22.70 -9.97 9.72
CA HIS A 66 23.27 -8.69 9.27
C HIS A 66 24.45 -8.24 10.14
N LYS A 67 24.45 -8.55 11.45
CA LYS A 67 25.54 -8.19 12.36
C LYS A 67 26.86 -8.88 12.02
N ILE A 68 26.78 -10.04 11.39
CA ILE A 68 27.94 -10.89 11.07
C ILE A 68 28.25 -10.92 9.57
N GLY A 69 27.56 -10.10 8.77
CA GLY A 69 27.75 -10.03 7.32
C GLY A 69 27.45 -11.33 6.58
N LEU A 70 26.61 -12.21 7.16
CA LEU A 70 26.24 -13.47 6.55
C LEU A 70 24.91 -13.32 5.81
N GLU A 71 24.85 -13.84 4.59
CA GLU A 71 23.61 -13.86 3.82
C GLU A 71 23.14 -15.30 3.63
N LEU A 72 21.97 -15.61 4.17
CA LEU A 72 21.24 -16.85 3.92
C LEU A 72 19.87 -16.50 3.33
N TYR A 73 19.33 -17.38 2.50
CA TYR A 73 18.05 -17.17 1.84
C TYR A 73 17.14 -18.39 1.99
N THR A 74 15.84 -18.24 1.77
CA THR A 74 14.87 -19.34 1.70
C THR A 74 13.79 -19.02 0.68
N PHE A 75 13.01 -20.02 0.29
CA PHE A 75 11.84 -19.83 -0.54
C PHE A 75 10.66 -19.40 0.31
N SER A 76 9.98 -18.35 -0.12
CA SER A 76 8.85 -17.76 0.59
C SER A 76 7.70 -17.52 -0.38
N VAL A 77 6.46 -17.67 0.07
CA VAL A 77 5.26 -17.36 -0.72
C VAL A 77 4.71 -15.99 -0.32
N ASN A 78 4.46 -15.14 -1.31
CA ASN A 78 3.81 -13.85 -1.10
C ASN A 78 2.33 -14.05 -0.71
N PRO A 79 1.87 -13.54 0.45
CA PRO A 79 0.52 -13.81 0.93
C PRO A 79 -0.62 -13.24 0.07
N LEU A 80 -0.33 -12.22 -0.76
CA LEU A 80 -1.29 -11.53 -1.62
C LEU A 80 -1.26 -12.05 -3.05
N THR A 81 -0.06 -12.24 -3.61
CA THR A 81 0.11 -12.57 -5.04
C THR A 81 0.27 -14.06 -5.30
N PHE A 82 0.53 -14.86 -4.26
CA PHE A 82 0.89 -16.29 -4.36
C PHE A 82 2.20 -16.57 -5.13
N ASN A 83 2.99 -15.54 -5.44
CA ASN A 83 4.28 -15.73 -6.06
C ASN A 83 5.25 -16.37 -5.06
N VAL A 84 6.05 -17.33 -5.55
CA VAL A 84 7.16 -17.89 -4.79
C VAL A 84 8.40 -17.06 -5.09
N GLU A 85 9.03 -16.54 -4.06
CA GLU A 85 10.14 -15.59 -4.12
C GLU A 85 11.29 -16.10 -3.24
N ILE A 86 12.55 -15.86 -3.66
CA ILE A 86 13.71 -16.05 -2.80
C ILE A 86 13.81 -14.84 -1.86
N LYS A 87 13.83 -15.09 -0.54
CA LYS A 87 13.89 -14.03 0.49
C LYS A 87 15.03 -14.27 1.47
N PRO A 88 15.71 -13.20 1.93
CA PRO A 88 16.79 -13.34 2.89
C PRO A 88 16.26 -13.71 4.27
N ILE A 89 16.99 -14.59 4.95
CA ILE A 89 16.86 -14.90 6.36
C ILE A 89 17.56 -13.78 7.13
N LYS A 90 16.81 -13.09 8.00
CA LYS A 90 17.30 -12.00 8.84
C LYS A 90 18.00 -12.53 10.09
N SER A 91 17.43 -13.53 10.74
CA SER A 91 17.96 -14.04 12.00
C SER A 91 17.69 -15.52 12.20
N LEU A 92 18.57 -16.15 12.97
CA LEU A 92 18.48 -17.52 13.45
C LEU A 92 18.14 -17.50 14.94
N ILE A 93 17.14 -18.27 15.35
CA ILE A 93 16.53 -18.16 16.69
C ILE A 93 16.43 -19.54 17.33
N ARG A 94 16.77 -19.65 18.62
CA ARG A 94 16.41 -20.80 19.46
C ARG A 94 15.85 -20.37 20.81
N HIS A 95 14.90 -21.14 21.32
CA HIS A 95 14.19 -20.91 22.58
C HIS A 95 14.24 -22.16 23.46
N ARG A 96 14.15 -22.02 24.78
CA ARG A 96 13.93 -23.19 25.65
C ARG A 96 12.65 -23.92 25.22
N ALA A 97 12.76 -25.23 25.12
CA ALA A 97 11.70 -26.04 24.58
C ALA A 97 10.53 -26.26 25.57
N PRO A 98 9.28 -26.33 25.09
CA PRO A 98 8.15 -26.75 25.91
C PRO A 98 8.16 -28.26 26.15
N GLU A 99 7.39 -28.73 27.15
CA GLU A 99 7.25 -30.16 27.45
C GLU A 99 6.60 -30.96 26.31
N LYS A 100 5.69 -30.31 25.56
CA LYS A 100 4.89 -30.94 24.50
C LYS A 100 4.95 -30.15 23.19
N VAL A 101 4.90 -30.89 22.09
CA VAL A 101 4.85 -30.38 20.72
C VAL A 101 3.72 -31.04 19.94
N VAL A 102 3.39 -30.46 18.79
CA VAL A 102 2.30 -30.89 17.92
C VAL A 102 2.87 -31.41 16.60
N ILE A 103 2.47 -32.63 16.25
CA ILE A 103 2.71 -33.22 14.94
C ILE A 103 1.51 -32.89 14.06
N ILE A 104 1.76 -32.25 12.92
CA ILE A 104 0.75 -32.08 11.88
C ILE A 104 0.99 -33.06 10.74
N LYS A 105 -0.09 -33.62 10.18
CA LYS A 105 -0.02 -34.36 8.93
C LYS A 105 -1.07 -33.86 7.95
N THR A 106 -0.66 -33.68 6.71
CA THR A 106 -1.56 -33.39 5.60
C THR A 106 -2.13 -34.68 5.02
N LYS A 107 -3.23 -34.56 4.28
CA LYS A 107 -3.93 -35.67 3.64
C LYS A 107 -3.07 -36.48 2.67
N TYR A 108 -2.05 -35.87 2.06
CA TYR A 108 -1.09 -36.57 1.20
C TYR A 108 0.24 -36.89 1.89
N GLY A 109 0.22 -36.88 3.22
CA GLY A 109 1.26 -37.38 4.10
C GLY A 109 2.46 -36.46 4.27
N LYS A 110 2.30 -35.17 3.99
CA LYS A 110 3.31 -34.19 4.41
C LYS A 110 3.20 -34.02 5.92
N ARG A 111 4.31 -33.73 6.58
CA ARG A 111 4.37 -33.63 8.03
C ARG A 111 5.27 -32.48 8.45
N ALA A 112 4.91 -31.82 9.55
CA ALA A 112 5.83 -31.00 10.31
C ALA A 112 5.61 -31.23 11.81
N VAL A 113 6.65 -31.03 12.60
CA VAL A 113 6.58 -31.07 14.07
C VAL A 113 6.91 -29.69 14.62
N LEU A 114 5.95 -29.12 15.33
CA LEU A 114 5.94 -27.72 15.68
C LEU A 114 5.45 -27.55 17.11
N THR A 115 5.83 -26.46 17.77
CA THR A 115 5.23 -26.10 19.05
C THR A 115 3.73 -25.86 18.89
N LYS A 116 2.95 -26.09 19.96
CA LYS A 116 1.49 -25.99 19.95
C LYS A 116 0.96 -24.68 19.37
N ASP A 117 1.69 -23.59 19.59
CA ASP A 117 1.29 -22.26 19.17
C ASP A 117 1.81 -21.83 17.79
N HIS A 118 2.61 -22.66 17.11
CA HIS A 118 3.08 -22.37 15.75
C HIS A 118 1.92 -22.27 14.76
N SER A 119 1.96 -21.24 13.90
CA SER A 119 0.96 -21.02 12.86
C SER A 119 1.36 -21.67 11.54
N LEU A 120 0.38 -22.14 10.78
CA LEU A 120 0.54 -22.57 9.39
C LEU A 120 0.10 -21.44 8.46
N VAL A 121 0.57 -21.46 7.23
CA VAL A 121 0.03 -20.61 6.16
C VAL A 121 -1.15 -21.34 5.51
N ALA A 122 -2.31 -20.71 5.40
CA ALA A 122 -3.51 -21.33 4.83
C ALA A 122 -4.30 -20.37 3.92
N TYR A 123 -4.92 -20.88 2.86
CA TYR A 123 -5.77 -20.11 1.95
C TYR A 123 -7.16 -19.88 2.55
N LYS A 124 -7.60 -18.61 2.57
CA LYS A 124 -8.96 -18.22 2.92
C LYS A 124 -9.38 -17.00 2.09
N ASP A 125 -10.51 -17.12 1.39
CA ASP A 125 -11.19 -16.02 0.68
C ASP A 125 -10.32 -15.17 -0.28
N GLY A 126 -9.34 -15.80 -0.95
CA GLY A 126 -8.47 -15.13 -1.94
C GLY A 126 -7.12 -14.68 -1.40
N LEU A 127 -6.81 -14.94 -0.12
CA LEU A 127 -5.57 -14.56 0.54
C LEU A 127 -4.94 -15.76 1.27
N LEU A 128 -3.62 -15.69 1.52
CA LEU A 128 -2.97 -16.54 2.51
C LEU A 128 -2.99 -15.86 3.88
N ILE A 129 -3.44 -16.60 4.89
CA ILE A 129 -3.51 -16.15 6.28
C ILE A 129 -2.78 -17.12 7.20
N PRO A 130 -2.21 -16.66 8.33
CA PRO A 130 -1.71 -17.52 9.37
C PRO A 130 -2.89 -18.15 10.12
N VAL A 131 -2.80 -19.45 10.37
CA VAL A 131 -3.87 -20.19 11.05
C VAL A 131 -3.29 -21.23 11.99
N LYS A 132 -3.94 -21.51 13.12
CA LYS A 132 -3.49 -22.56 14.03
C LYS A 132 -3.75 -23.95 13.41
N PRO A 133 -2.88 -24.96 13.65
CA PRO A 133 -3.07 -26.30 13.09
C PRO A 133 -4.46 -26.91 13.31
N LEU A 134 -5.01 -26.79 14.53
CA LEU A 134 -6.34 -27.30 14.86
C LEU A 134 -7.46 -26.58 14.09
N GLU A 135 -7.30 -25.29 13.83
CA GLU A 135 -8.25 -24.51 13.03
C GLU A 135 -8.16 -24.88 11.55
N ALA A 136 -6.95 -25.07 11.01
CA ALA A 136 -6.74 -25.57 9.65
C ALA A 136 -7.44 -26.92 9.44
N LEU A 137 -7.31 -27.83 10.41
CA LEU A 137 -7.97 -29.14 10.42
C LEU A 137 -9.49 -29.01 10.49
N LYS A 138 -10.02 -28.26 11.46
CA LYS A 138 -11.47 -28.08 11.69
C LYS A 138 -12.17 -27.51 10.46
N ASN A 139 -11.55 -26.53 9.82
CA ASN A 139 -12.11 -25.81 8.68
C ASN A 139 -11.68 -26.41 7.32
N LYS A 140 -10.89 -27.49 7.33
CA LYS A 140 -10.32 -28.13 6.12
C LYS A 140 -9.66 -27.13 5.17
N LEU A 141 -8.92 -26.17 5.74
CA LEU A 141 -8.25 -25.14 4.98
C LEU A 141 -7.09 -25.73 4.15
N LEU A 142 -6.82 -25.10 3.02
CA LEU A 142 -5.75 -25.51 2.12
C LEU A 142 -4.44 -24.84 2.53
N VAL A 143 -3.40 -25.62 2.78
CA VAL A 143 -2.05 -25.15 3.06
C VAL A 143 -1.21 -25.22 1.78
N PRO A 144 -0.41 -24.18 1.46
CA PRO A 144 0.44 -24.17 0.29
C PRO A 144 1.70 -25.00 0.51
N LEU A 145 2.18 -25.61 -0.57
CA LEU A 145 3.39 -26.44 -0.64
C LEU A 145 4.22 -26.01 -1.84
N LEU A 146 5.54 -26.06 -1.70
CA LEU A 146 6.45 -25.81 -2.82
C LEU A 146 6.42 -27.02 -3.77
N LYS A 147 5.73 -26.87 -4.90
CA LYS A 147 5.65 -27.86 -5.98
C LYS A 147 6.86 -27.82 -6.89
N LYS A 148 7.34 -26.62 -7.24
CA LYS A 148 8.47 -26.42 -8.15
C LYS A 148 9.44 -25.40 -7.56
N ILE A 149 10.73 -25.68 -7.61
CA ILE A 149 11.78 -24.72 -7.21
C ILE A 149 12.00 -23.73 -8.37
N PRO A 150 11.96 -22.41 -8.15
CA PRO A 150 12.28 -21.42 -9.18
C PRO A 150 13.78 -21.42 -9.48
N THR A 151 14.17 -22.10 -10.55
CA THR A 151 15.59 -22.34 -10.89
C THR A 151 16.21 -21.24 -11.72
N SER A 152 15.41 -20.33 -12.31
CA SER A 152 15.88 -19.20 -13.12
C SER A 152 16.72 -18.20 -12.32
N GLU A 153 16.57 -18.20 -11.00
CA GLU A 153 17.26 -17.32 -10.06
C GLU A 153 18.49 -17.99 -9.42
N ILE A 154 18.80 -19.24 -9.78
CA ILE A 154 19.86 -20.04 -9.15
C ILE A 154 20.85 -20.50 -10.22
N GLN A 155 22.11 -20.12 -10.06
CA GLN A 155 23.18 -20.57 -10.95
C GLN A 155 23.38 -22.08 -10.80
N LEU A 156 23.25 -22.86 -11.87
CA LEU A 156 23.43 -24.31 -11.82
C LEU A 156 24.92 -24.70 -11.74
N VAL A 157 25.23 -25.81 -11.09
CA VAL A 157 26.57 -26.43 -11.09
C VAL A 157 26.60 -27.49 -12.18
N SER A 158 27.44 -27.36 -13.20
CA SER A 158 27.62 -28.39 -14.24
C SER A 158 28.72 -29.39 -13.92
N SER A 159 29.64 -29.09 -13.00
CA SER A 159 30.73 -29.96 -12.57
C SER A 159 31.12 -29.73 -11.12
N ILE A 160 31.66 -30.77 -10.46
CA ILE A 160 32.18 -30.70 -9.09
C ILE A 160 33.64 -31.11 -9.06
N ARG A 161 34.43 -30.43 -8.23
CA ARG A 161 35.82 -30.84 -7.96
C ARG A 161 35.83 -31.86 -6.83
N THR A 162 36.54 -32.95 -7.04
CA THR A 162 36.71 -34.04 -6.06
C THR A 162 38.19 -34.40 -5.93
N GLY A 163 38.55 -35.26 -4.97
CA GLY A 163 39.91 -35.82 -4.88
C GLY A 163 40.36 -36.64 -6.11
N LEU A 164 39.45 -36.89 -7.05
CA LEU A 164 39.66 -37.61 -8.30
C LEU A 164 39.79 -36.68 -9.51
N GLY A 165 39.65 -35.36 -9.31
CA GLY A 165 39.56 -34.36 -10.36
C GLY A 165 38.15 -33.80 -10.52
N GLU A 166 37.94 -33.09 -11.63
CA GLU A 166 36.65 -32.49 -11.98
C GLU A 166 35.70 -33.52 -12.60
N ILE A 167 34.50 -33.63 -12.04
CA ILE A 167 33.46 -34.56 -12.48
C ILE A 167 32.29 -33.75 -13.03
N VAL A 168 31.94 -34.01 -14.28
CA VAL A 168 30.78 -33.38 -14.93
C VAL A 168 29.49 -34.04 -14.43
N LEU A 169 28.55 -33.21 -13.94
CA LEU A 169 27.25 -33.64 -13.46
C LEU A 169 26.30 -33.88 -14.64
N ASN A 170 26.36 -35.09 -15.19
CA ASN A 170 25.49 -35.55 -16.28
C ASN A 170 24.55 -36.68 -15.83
N GLU A 171 23.70 -37.14 -16.76
CA GLU A 171 22.73 -38.22 -16.51
C GLU A 171 23.36 -39.49 -15.92
N ASP A 172 24.53 -39.88 -16.41
CA ASP A 172 25.20 -41.11 -15.99
C ASP A 172 25.76 -41.03 -14.57
N VAL A 173 26.41 -39.92 -14.22
CA VAL A 173 26.88 -39.67 -12.83
C VAL A 173 25.68 -39.64 -11.88
N GLY A 174 24.59 -39.00 -12.28
CA GLY A 174 23.33 -39.01 -11.55
C GLY A 174 22.83 -40.44 -11.34
N TYR A 175 22.70 -41.22 -12.41
CA TYR A 175 22.24 -42.60 -12.37
C TYR A 175 23.06 -43.49 -11.43
N PHE A 176 24.39 -43.38 -11.49
CA PHE A 176 25.26 -44.11 -10.57
C PHE A 176 24.97 -43.76 -9.10
N LEU A 177 24.90 -42.47 -8.77
CA LEU A 177 24.64 -42.03 -7.39
C LEU A 177 23.25 -42.44 -6.93
N GLY A 178 22.23 -42.33 -7.79
CA GLY A 178 20.89 -42.79 -7.49
C GLY A 178 20.83 -44.28 -7.19
N TYR A 179 21.52 -45.10 -7.99
CA TYR A 179 21.57 -46.55 -7.78
C TYR A 179 22.33 -46.92 -6.49
N PHE A 180 23.44 -46.22 -6.22
CA PHE A 180 24.19 -46.37 -4.97
C PHE A 180 23.33 -46.01 -3.74
N LEU A 181 22.55 -44.95 -3.81
CA LEU A 181 21.68 -44.53 -2.72
C LEU A 181 20.57 -45.55 -2.42
N GLY A 182 20.13 -46.34 -3.41
CA GLY A 182 19.28 -47.49 -3.14
C GLY A 182 20.09 -48.69 -2.63
N ASP A 183 20.80 -49.38 -3.52
CA ASP A 183 21.38 -50.71 -3.30
C ASP A 183 22.89 -50.72 -2.98
N GLY A 184 23.54 -49.55 -2.89
CA GLY A 184 24.96 -49.42 -2.56
C GLY A 184 25.25 -49.38 -1.05
N SER A 185 26.46 -49.77 -0.67
CA SER A 185 26.98 -49.64 0.71
C SER A 185 28.49 -49.38 0.70
N VAL A 186 29.00 -48.78 1.78
CA VAL A 186 30.43 -48.77 2.08
C VAL A 186 30.72 -49.91 3.06
N THR A 187 31.70 -50.75 2.74
CA THR A 187 32.05 -51.94 3.51
C THR A 187 33.52 -51.88 3.92
N LEU A 188 33.82 -52.20 5.18
CA LEU A 188 35.19 -52.35 5.67
C LEU A 188 35.65 -53.81 5.54
N THR A 189 36.81 -54.01 4.93
CA THR A 189 37.46 -55.31 4.79
C THR A 189 38.86 -55.30 5.38
N SER A 190 39.54 -56.46 5.44
CA SER A 190 40.94 -56.54 5.84
C SER A 190 41.89 -55.71 4.96
N ALA A 191 41.49 -55.42 3.71
CA ALA A 191 42.26 -54.62 2.76
C ALA A 191 41.90 -53.11 2.78
N GLY A 192 40.95 -52.69 3.63
CA GLY A 192 40.47 -51.31 3.71
C GLY A 192 38.98 -51.15 3.40
N GLU A 193 38.53 -49.89 3.35
CA GLU A 193 37.16 -49.51 3.00
C GLU A 193 36.93 -49.58 1.48
N ARG A 194 35.76 -50.05 1.05
CA ARG A 194 35.37 -50.11 -0.35
C ARG A 194 33.88 -49.85 -0.55
N VAL A 195 33.51 -49.35 -1.72
CA VAL A 195 32.10 -49.24 -2.14
C VAL A 195 31.66 -50.54 -2.80
N GLU A 196 30.53 -51.07 -2.36
CA GLU A 196 29.90 -52.27 -2.93
C GLU A 196 28.48 -51.96 -3.40
N ILE A 197 28.14 -52.33 -4.64
CA ILE A 197 26.77 -52.28 -5.17
C ILE A 197 26.37 -53.69 -5.58
N SER A 198 25.30 -54.21 -5.00
CA SER A 198 24.80 -55.56 -5.32
C SER A 198 23.58 -55.48 -6.22
N SER A 199 23.50 -56.37 -7.22
CA SER A 199 22.32 -56.48 -8.09
C SER A 199 22.20 -57.88 -8.66
N ASN A 200 20.95 -58.32 -8.90
CA ASN A 200 20.67 -59.56 -9.61
C ASN A 200 20.67 -59.35 -11.15
N ASN A 201 20.88 -58.12 -11.62
CA ASN A 201 20.93 -57.78 -13.04
C ASN A 201 22.35 -57.35 -13.46
N ILE A 202 23.07 -58.25 -14.13
CA ILE A 202 24.44 -58.00 -14.57
C ILE A 202 24.56 -56.85 -15.57
N ALA A 203 23.55 -56.61 -16.41
CA ALA A 203 23.55 -55.51 -17.37
C ALA A 203 23.56 -54.15 -16.67
N VAL A 204 22.87 -54.05 -15.52
CA VAL A 204 22.90 -52.84 -14.69
C VAL A 204 24.29 -52.62 -14.09
N LEU A 205 24.93 -53.67 -13.55
CA LEU A 205 26.29 -53.54 -13.01
C LEU A 205 27.33 -53.20 -14.09
N ASN A 206 27.18 -53.74 -15.30
CA ASN A 206 28.05 -53.38 -16.44
C ASN A 206 27.89 -51.91 -16.83
N ARG A 207 26.67 -51.36 -16.81
CA ARG A 207 26.46 -49.91 -16.98
C ARG A 207 27.14 -49.13 -15.87
N LEU A 208 26.93 -49.49 -14.60
CA LEU A 208 27.54 -48.80 -13.47
C LEU A 208 29.08 -48.86 -13.54
N LYS A 209 29.66 -50.00 -13.90
CA LYS A 209 31.10 -50.16 -14.15
C LYS A 209 31.59 -49.19 -15.22
N ASN A 210 30.92 -49.14 -16.38
CA ASN A 210 31.29 -48.25 -17.48
C ASN A 210 31.21 -46.76 -17.06
N ILE A 211 30.22 -46.37 -16.26
CA ILE A 211 30.11 -45.01 -15.72
C ILE A 211 31.28 -44.70 -14.78
N VAL A 212 31.63 -45.63 -13.89
CA VAL A 212 32.77 -45.47 -12.96
C VAL A 212 34.09 -45.34 -13.72
N GLU A 213 34.32 -46.19 -14.71
CA GLU A 213 35.55 -46.19 -15.51
C GLU A 213 35.66 -44.95 -16.42
N LYS A 214 34.56 -44.46 -16.99
CA LYS A 214 34.58 -43.31 -17.91
C LYS A 214 34.51 -41.96 -17.19
N ASN A 215 33.54 -41.79 -16.28
CA ASN A 215 33.24 -40.50 -15.68
C ASN A 215 34.10 -40.23 -14.44
N PHE A 216 34.41 -41.28 -13.67
CA PHE A 216 35.23 -41.14 -12.46
C PHE A 216 36.69 -41.59 -12.68
N ARG A 217 37.00 -42.25 -13.81
CA ARG A 217 38.34 -42.74 -14.17
C ARG A 217 38.93 -43.73 -13.16
N ILE A 218 38.06 -44.53 -12.55
CA ILE A 218 38.43 -45.53 -11.53
C ILE A 218 38.25 -46.94 -12.09
N ARG A 219 39.23 -47.82 -11.83
CA ARG A 219 39.09 -49.24 -12.12
C ARG A 219 38.17 -49.89 -11.08
N CYS A 220 37.22 -50.71 -11.54
CA CYS A 220 36.33 -51.44 -10.65
C CYS A 220 36.08 -52.86 -11.15
N LYS A 221 35.74 -53.75 -10.22
CA LYS A 221 35.61 -55.20 -10.48
C LYS A 221 34.19 -55.66 -10.19
N ILE A 222 33.68 -56.55 -11.03
CA ILE A 222 32.41 -57.24 -10.79
C ILE A 222 32.72 -58.67 -10.35
N TYR A 223 32.16 -59.07 -9.22
CA TYR A 223 32.28 -60.41 -8.68
C TYR A 223 30.93 -61.12 -8.75
N GLY A 224 30.93 -62.39 -9.18
CA GLY A 224 29.76 -63.27 -9.13
C GLY A 224 29.66 -64.03 -7.81
N SER A 225 28.44 -64.34 -7.38
CA SER A 225 28.14 -65.23 -6.25
C SER A 225 27.49 -66.52 -6.74
N LYS A 226 27.59 -67.61 -5.97
CA LYS A 226 26.89 -68.89 -6.20
C LYS A 226 25.35 -68.76 -6.21
N SER A 227 24.82 -67.64 -5.74
CA SER A 227 23.39 -67.34 -5.56
C SER A 227 22.76 -66.45 -6.64
N ASN A 228 23.34 -66.38 -7.85
CA ASN A 228 22.86 -65.54 -8.96
C ASN A 228 22.79 -64.02 -8.64
N SER A 229 23.60 -63.57 -7.67
CA SER A 229 23.74 -62.16 -7.28
C SER A 229 25.15 -61.66 -7.63
N TYR A 230 25.25 -60.52 -8.29
CA TYR A 230 26.52 -59.93 -8.68
C TYR A 230 26.83 -58.71 -7.81
N ARG A 231 28.12 -58.41 -7.63
CA ARG A 231 28.58 -57.29 -6.81
C ARG A 231 29.63 -56.48 -7.56
N LEU A 232 29.38 -55.18 -7.75
CA LEU A 232 30.36 -54.22 -8.22
C LEU A 232 31.14 -53.70 -7.01
N VAL A 233 32.48 -53.74 -7.08
CA VAL A 233 33.38 -53.31 -6.02
C VAL A 233 34.31 -52.22 -6.54
N ILE A 234 34.40 -51.12 -5.78
CA ILE A 234 35.26 -49.96 -6.05
C ILE A 234 36.10 -49.72 -4.79
N ASP A 235 37.41 -49.91 -4.90
CA ASP A 235 38.39 -49.88 -3.81
C ASP A 235 39.30 -48.63 -3.82
N GLU A 236 38.95 -47.61 -4.60
CA GLU A 236 39.68 -46.33 -4.65
C GLU A 236 39.41 -45.47 -3.40
N PRO A 237 40.41 -45.23 -2.52
CA PRO A 237 40.19 -44.57 -1.24
C PRO A 237 39.61 -43.15 -1.37
N ARG A 238 40.03 -42.38 -2.38
CA ARG A 238 39.53 -41.01 -2.61
C ARG A 238 38.05 -41.00 -2.97
N PHE A 239 37.61 -42.00 -3.73
CA PHE A 239 36.21 -42.17 -4.09
C PHE A 239 35.35 -42.60 -2.90
N VAL A 240 35.86 -43.52 -2.09
CA VAL A 240 35.18 -43.97 -0.87
C VAL A 240 34.99 -42.80 0.10
N SER A 241 36.03 -41.97 0.32
CA SER A 241 35.92 -40.75 1.13
C SER A 241 34.86 -39.80 0.56
N TRP A 242 34.91 -39.54 -0.74
CA TRP A 242 33.96 -38.65 -1.41
C TRP A 242 32.51 -39.13 -1.26
N ILE A 243 32.25 -40.43 -1.41
CA ILE A 243 30.92 -41.03 -1.18
C ILE A 243 30.49 -40.88 0.27
N LYS A 244 31.37 -41.15 1.25
CA LYS A 244 31.07 -40.99 2.69
C LYS A 244 30.69 -39.55 3.02
N GLU A 245 31.40 -38.58 2.47
CA GLU A 245 31.19 -37.14 2.73
C GLU A 245 29.85 -36.61 2.18
N ASN A 246 29.40 -37.16 1.05
CA ASN A 246 28.30 -36.59 0.27
C ASN A 246 27.00 -37.40 0.35
N ALA A 247 27.09 -38.73 0.47
CA ALA A 247 25.92 -39.62 0.44
C ALA A 247 25.46 -40.07 1.84
N TYR A 248 26.16 -39.70 2.92
CA TYR A 248 25.80 -40.05 4.30
C TYR A 248 25.71 -38.81 5.20
N SER A 249 24.81 -38.83 6.19
CA SER A 249 24.60 -37.72 7.14
C SER A 249 25.63 -37.67 8.27
N ASP A 250 26.26 -38.79 8.62
CA ASP A 250 27.32 -38.87 9.64
C ASP A 250 28.60 -39.44 9.02
N ARG A 251 29.75 -38.85 9.37
CA ARG A 251 31.08 -39.16 8.83
C ARG A 251 31.92 -39.97 9.81
N LEU A 252 31.65 -39.84 11.11
CA LEU A 252 32.46 -40.43 12.16
C LEU A 252 31.93 -41.84 12.44
N GLU A 253 32.81 -42.82 12.26
CA GLU A 253 32.63 -44.18 12.79
C GLU A 253 31.53 -45.04 12.15
N LEU A 254 31.32 -44.89 10.84
CA LEU A 254 30.44 -45.75 10.02
C LEU A 254 30.67 -47.27 10.20
N HIS A 255 31.84 -47.68 10.69
CA HIS A 255 32.24 -49.07 10.89
C HIS A 255 32.28 -49.58 12.35
N ARG A 256 32.08 -48.72 13.37
CA ARG A 256 32.06 -49.18 14.78
C ARG A 256 30.79 -49.96 15.15
N ILE A 257 29.71 -49.75 14.41
CA ILE A 257 28.43 -50.44 14.62
C ILE A 257 28.27 -51.52 13.54
N ARG A 258 28.69 -52.76 13.84
CA ARG A 258 28.50 -53.95 12.98
C ARG A 258 27.03 -54.42 12.92
N LYS A 259 26.07 -53.53 12.63
CA LYS A 259 24.64 -53.86 12.49
C LYS A 259 24.18 -53.71 11.03
N LYS A 260 23.77 -54.83 10.42
CA LYS A 260 23.19 -54.86 9.07
C LYS A 260 22.00 -53.88 8.97
N GLY A 261 22.05 -53.00 7.97
CA GLY A 261 21.00 -51.99 7.71
C GLY A 261 21.16 -50.66 8.49
N TYR A 262 22.19 -50.50 9.32
CA TYR A 262 22.50 -49.25 9.99
C TYR A 262 22.89 -48.15 9.00
N MET A 263 23.83 -48.45 8.09
CA MET A 263 24.32 -47.55 7.05
C MET A 263 23.21 -46.99 6.16
N SER A 264 22.22 -47.82 5.80
CA SER A 264 21.10 -47.41 4.94
C SER A 264 20.23 -46.32 5.57
N ARG A 265 20.22 -46.16 6.90
CA ARG A 265 19.47 -45.09 7.61
C ARG A 265 20.15 -43.74 7.54
N LEU A 266 21.46 -43.73 7.32
CA LEU A 266 22.28 -42.52 7.28
C LEU A 266 22.37 -41.93 5.87
N LYS A 267 21.87 -42.64 4.85
CA LYS A 267 21.95 -42.16 3.46
C LYS A 267 21.21 -40.84 3.27
N LYS A 268 21.76 -39.93 2.48
CA LYS A 268 21.14 -38.67 2.08
C LYS A 268 21.42 -38.35 0.61
N ILE A 269 20.59 -37.52 0.00
CA ILE A 269 20.90 -36.97 -1.32
C ILE A 269 22.10 -36.00 -1.16
N PRO A 270 23.14 -36.09 -2.00
CA PRO A 270 24.22 -35.10 -2.01
C PRO A 270 23.69 -33.71 -2.31
N GLU A 271 24.04 -32.70 -1.51
CA GLU A 271 23.44 -31.36 -1.60
C GLU A 271 23.67 -30.68 -2.96
N PHE A 272 24.85 -30.88 -3.57
CA PHE A 272 25.13 -30.37 -4.92
C PHE A 272 24.11 -30.86 -5.98
N SER A 273 23.44 -31.99 -5.72
CA SER A 273 22.39 -32.53 -6.60
C SER A 273 21.18 -31.60 -6.73
N TYR A 274 20.92 -30.74 -5.74
CA TYR A 274 19.82 -29.77 -5.78
C TYR A 274 20.10 -28.61 -6.74
N ARG A 275 21.36 -28.34 -7.04
CA ARG A 275 21.84 -27.29 -7.97
C ARG A 275 22.34 -27.86 -9.30
N ALA A 276 22.31 -29.17 -9.48
CA ALA A 276 22.77 -29.85 -10.68
C ALA A 276 21.83 -29.63 -11.89
N PRO A 277 22.30 -29.91 -13.13
CA PRO A 277 21.48 -29.83 -14.34
C PRO A 277 20.36 -30.87 -14.30
N LEU A 278 19.27 -30.61 -15.02
CA LEU A 278 18.09 -31.48 -15.01
C LEU A 278 18.41 -32.92 -15.45
N ASP A 279 19.32 -33.10 -16.42
CA ASP A 279 19.74 -34.42 -16.88
C ASP A 279 20.37 -35.26 -15.76
N TYR A 280 21.21 -34.65 -14.92
CA TYR A 280 21.77 -35.32 -13.74
C TYR A 280 20.67 -35.69 -12.73
N VAL A 281 19.73 -34.77 -12.45
CA VAL A 281 18.62 -35.02 -11.51
C VAL A 281 17.74 -36.17 -11.99
N LEU A 282 17.44 -36.21 -13.29
CA LEU A 282 16.70 -37.28 -13.95
C LEU A 282 17.46 -38.60 -13.90
N GLY A 283 18.78 -38.57 -14.13
CA GLY A 283 19.67 -39.71 -13.95
C GLY A 283 19.57 -40.28 -12.54
N LEU A 284 19.71 -39.43 -11.52
CA LEU A 284 19.66 -39.80 -10.10
C LEU A 284 18.32 -40.45 -9.73
N LEU A 285 17.20 -39.84 -10.10
CA LEU A 285 15.89 -40.46 -9.88
C LEU A 285 15.76 -41.79 -10.62
N SER A 286 16.29 -41.90 -11.85
CA SER A 286 16.26 -43.17 -12.60
C SER A 286 17.03 -44.28 -11.89
N GLY A 287 18.22 -43.97 -11.33
CA GLY A 287 19.00 -44.91 -10.54
C GLY A 287 18.30 -45.38 -9.26
N LEU A 288 17.65 -44.45 -8.54
CA LEU A 288 16.83 -44.77 -7.36
C LEU A 288 15.61 -45.63 -7.73
N ILE A 289 14.98 -45.36 -8.87
CA ILE A 289 13.84 -46.14 -9.35
C ILE A 289 14.30 -47.56 -9.74
N ASP A 290 15.47 -47.71 -10.35
CA ASP A 290 15.99 -49.00 -10.81
C ASP A 290 16.46 -49.90 -9.66
N SER A 291 16.98 -49.32 -8.59
CA SER A 291 17.33 -50.00 -7.33
C SER A 291 16.09 -50.23 -6.46
N ASP A 292 15.73 -49.24 -5.62
CA ASP A 292 14.68 -49.31 -4.60
C ASP A 292 13.26 -48.98 -5.09
N GLY A 293 13.11 -48.57 -6.35
CA GLY A 293 11.80 -48.17 -6.90
C GLY A 293 10.86 -49.33 -7.22
N TYR A 294 9.60 -49.18 -6.83
CA TYR A 294 8.49 -50.01 -7.27
C TYR A 294 7.68 -49.30 -8.35
N VAL A 295 7.43 -50.00 -9.47
CA VAL A 295 6.53 -49.55 -10.54
C VAL A 295 5.32 -50.47 -10.58
N GLY A 296 4.13 -49.92 -10.33
CA GLY A 296 2.88 -50.69 -10.33
C GLY A 296 1.65 -49.92 -10.79
N ILE A 297 0.56 -50.67 -10.97
CA ILE A 297 -0.77 -50.14 -11.27
C ILE A 297 -1.55 -50.17 -9.95
N SER A 298 -2.14 -49.03 -9.54
CA SER A 298 -2.94 -48.96 -8.32
C SER A 298 -4.13 -49.94 -8.37
N GLN A 299 -4.50 -50.54 -7.22
CA GLN A 299 -5.65 -51.46 -7.07
C GLN A 299 -6.98 -50.89 -7.59
N LYS A 300 -7.10 -49.57 -7.75
CA LYS A 300 -8.29 -48.91 -8.31
C LYS A 300 -8.26 -48.69 -9.83
N ASN A 301 -7.33 -49.32 -10.57
CA ASN A 301 -7.23 -49.29 -12.05
C ASN A 301 -7.24 -47.89 -12.71
N THR A 302 -6.94 -46.81 -11.98
CA THR A 302 -7.17 -45.42 -12.43
C THR A 302 -5.94 -44.51 -12.38
N CYS A 303 -4.81 -44.95 -11.82
CA CYS A 303 -3.55 -44.21 -11.86
C CYS A 303 -2.34 -45.16 -11.69
N LYS A 304 -1.27 -44.90 -12.44
CA LYS A 304 0.01 -45.62 -12.31
C LYS A 304 0.93 -44.86 -11.35
N GLU A 305 1.59 -45.60 -10.47
CA GLU A 305 2.33 -45.06 -9.33
C GLU A 305 3.77 -45.57 -9.36
N VAL A 306 4.73 -44.65 -9.24
CA VAL A 306 6.15 -44.98 -9.00
C VAL A 306 6.45 -44.64 -7.55
N LYS A 307 6.90 -45.63 -6.78
CA LYS A 307 7.16 -45.50 -5.35
C LYS A 307 8.64 -45.73 -5.10
N ILE A 308 9.27 -44.80 -4.39
CA ILE A 308 10.59 -45.01 -3.80
C ILE A 308 10.41 -45.16 -2.30
N SER A 309 11.11 -46.13 -1.76
CA SER A 309 10.80 -46.75 -0.49
C SER A 309 12.12 -46.80 0.29
N THR A 310 12.19 -46.13 1.45
CA THR A 310 13.46 -45.99 2.20
C THR A 310 13.25 -45.94 3.71
N ILE A 311 14.23 -46.45 4.46
CA ILE A 311 14.31 -46.30 5.93
C ILE A 311 15.07 -45.04 6.36
N SER A 312 15.68 -44.31 5.43
CA SER A 312 16.34 -43.04 5.71
C SER A 312 15.36 -41.88 5.52
N MET A 313 15.12 -41.16 6.62
CA MET A 313 14.36 -39.92 6.63
C MET A 313 15.06 -38.85 5.76
N ASN A 314 16.38 -38.70 5.87
CA ASN A 314 17.17 -37.74 5.08
C ASN A 314 17.14 -38.05 3.58
N LEU A 315 17.09 -39.32 3.20
CA LEU A 315 16.95 -39.72 1.80
C LEU A 315 15.54 -39.41 1.30
N ALA A 316 14.49 -39.74 2.06
CA ALA A 316 13.12 -39.38 1.72
C ALA A 316 12.97 -37.86 1.54
N TYR A 317 13.60 -37.08 2.43
CA TYR A 317 13.64 -35.63 2.41
C TYR A 317 14.27 -35.12 1.13
N GLY A 318 15.48 -35.58 0.80
CA GLY A 318 16.17 -35.15 -0.40
C GLY A 318 15.43 -35.53 -1.68
N ILE A 319 14.75 -36.68 -1.73
CA ILE A 319 13.91 -37.06 -2.87
C ILE A 319 12.80 -36.03 -3.10
N THR A 320 12.19 -35.48 -2.03
CA THR A 320 11.16 -34.45 -2.20
C THR A 320 11.68 -33.17 -2.86
N VAL A 321 12.91 -32.77 -2.56
CA VAL A 321 13.57 -31.61 -3.18
C VAL A 321 13.88 -31.87 -4.65
N LEU A 322 14.35 -33.08 -5.00
CA LEU A 322 14.58 -33.48 -6.40
C LEU A 322 13.27 -33.51 -7.20
N LEU A 323 12.17 -33.96 -6.60
CA LEU A 323 10.86 -33.93 -7.24
C LEU A 323 10.37 -32.49 -7.43
N ALA A 324 10.64 -31.59 -6.47
CA ALA A 324 10.37 -30.17 -6.62
C ALA A 324 11.25 -29.50 -7.68
N ARG A 325 12.48 -29.93 -7.92
CA ARG A 325 13.28 -29.49 -9.09
C ARG A 325 12.61 -29.80 -10.42
N LEU A 326 11.83 -30.87 -10.48
CA LEU A 326 11.10 -31.31 -11.67
C LEU A 326 9.63 -30.85 -11.73
N GLY A 327 9.11 -30.23 -10.65
CA GLY A 327 7.69 -29.87 -10.55
C GLY A 327 6.74 -31.07 -10.45
N ILE A 328 7.24 -32.24 -10.04
CA ILE A 328 6.49 -33.50 -10.00
C ILE A 328 5.74 -33.60 -8.67
N PRO A 329 4.40 -33.70 -8.67
CA PRO A 329 3.64 -33.87 -7.44
C PRO A 329 3.83 -35.27 -6.86
N TYR A 330 3.83 -35.37 -5.53
CA TYR A 330 4.08 -36.62 -4.82
C TYR A 330 3.23 -36.72 -3.56
N THR A 331 3.05 -37.95 -3.08
CA THR A 331 2.47 -38.27 -1.77
C THR A 331 3.52 -39.01 -0.94
N ILE A 332 3.43 -38.92 0.38
CA ILE A 332 4.33 -39.63 1.29
C ILE A 332 3.47 -40.54 2.17
N ARG A 333 3.94 -41.76 2.42
CA ARG A 333 3.36 -42.63 3.44
C ARG A 333 4.45 -43.06 4.40
N VAL A 334 4.20 -42.90 5.69
CA VAL A 334 5.05 -43.44 6.75
C VAL A 334 4.41 -44.70 7.26
N LYS A 335 5.09 -45.83 7.14
CA LYS A 335 4.66 -47.14 7.66
C LYS A 335 5.54 -47.53 8.84
N LYS A 336 4.95 -48.11 9.87
CA LYS A 336 5.69 -48.73 10.98
C LYS A 336 5.74 -50.23 10.75
N THR A 337 6.95 -50.80 10.76
CA THR A 337 7.19 -52.24 10.67
C THR A 337 8.05 -52.69 11.83
N LYS A 338 7.74 -53.86 12.41
CA LYS A 338 8.61 -54.49 13.41
C LYS A 338 9.72 -55.26 12.70
N TYR A 339 10.97 -54.90 12.99
CA TYR A 339 12.14 -55.64 12.53
C TYR A 339 13.00 -56.01 13.74
N LYS A 340 13.20 -57.32 13.95
CA LYS A 340 13.95 -57.87 15.10
C LYS A 340 13.47 -57.28 16.45
N GLY A 341 12.16 -57.19 16.65
CA GLY A 341 11.56 -56.71 17.90
C GLY A 341 11.53 -55.19 18.08
N LYS A 342 12.15 -54.39 17.20
CA LYS A 342 12.09 -52.92 17.24
C LYS A 342 11.17 -52.38 16.16
N GLU A 343 10.37 -51.36 16.49
CA GLU A 343 9.62 -50.60 15.49
C GLU A 343 10.58 -49.75 14.65
N ILE A 344 10.46 -49.85 13.32
CA ILE A 344 11.17 -49.04 12.35
C ILE A 344 10.14 -48.32 11.49
N GLU A 345 10.34 -47.02 11.30
CA GLU A 345 9.56 -46.22 10.36
C GLU A 345 10.15 -46.33 8.95
N TYR A 346 9.26 -46.49 7.97
CA TYR A 346 9.58 -46.65 6.57
C TYR A 346 8.84 -45.60 5.75
N TYR A 347 9.58 -44.87 4.91
CA TYR A 347 9.07 -43.76 4.11
C TYR A 347 8.85 -44.21 2.67
N GLU A 348 7.61 -44.15 2.19
CA GLU A 348 7.25 -44.38 0.80
C GLU A 348 6.91 -43.05 0.13
N VAL A 349 7.77 -42.59 -0.77
CA VAL A 349 7.53 -41.41 -1.62
C VAL A 349 6.92 -41.89 -2.94
N ASN A 350 5.65 -41.56 -3.16
CA ASN A 350 4.89 -41.97 -4.33
C ASN A 350 4.70 -40.80 -5.29
N MET A 351 5.27 -40.91 -6.48
CA MET A 351 5.22 -39.91 -7.54
C MET A 351 3.91 -40.02 -8.34
N VAL A 352 3.31 -38.87 -8.66
CA VAL A 352 2.03 -38.76 -9.38
C VAL A 352 2.24 -37.88 -10.62
N LYS A 353 1.43 -38.08 -11.68
CA LYS A 353 1.60 -37.41 -13.00
C LYS A 353 3.01 -37.60 -13.58
N ILE A 354 3.40 -38.87 -13.70
CA ILE A 354 4.74 -39.27 -14.13
C ILE A 354 4.87 -39.41 -15.65
N GLU A 355 3.90 -39.00 -16.46
CA GLU A 355 3.89 -39.25 -17.91
C GLU A 355 5.11 -38.62 -18.60
N ASN A 356 5.47 -37.40 -18.19
CA ASN A 356 6.66 -36.72 -18.68
C ASN A 356 7.94 -37.37 -18.11
N LEU A 357 7.94 -37.74 -16.83
CA LEU A 357 9.07 -38.45 -16.21
C LEU A 357 9.35 -39.80 -16.91
N VAL A 358 8.30 -40.56 -17.26
CA VAL A 358 8.38 -41.86 -17.93
C VAL A 358 8.93 -41.73 -19.37
N LYS A 359 8.64 -40.61 -20.05
CA LYS A 359 9.18 -40.34 -21.39
C LYS A 359 10.68 -39.98 -21.37
N THR A 360 11.15 -39.38 -20.28
CA THR A 360 12.50 -38.81 -20.19
C THR A 360 13.47 -39.68 -19.37
N CYS A 361 12.98 -40.47 -18.40
CA CYS A 361 13.82 -41.37 -17.60
C CYS A 361 14.23 -42.62 -18.39
N LYS A 362 15.54 -42.81 -18.57
CA LYS A 362 16.14 -44.03 -19.14
C LYS A 362 16.33 -45.08 -18.05
N VAL A 363 15.21 -45.70 -17.64
CA VAL A 363 15.19 -46.88 -16.76
C VAL A 363 15.73 -48.06 -17.56
N ASN A 364 16.64 -48.85 -16.99
CA ASN A 364 17.34 -49.93 -17.70
C ASN A 364 16.94 -51.34 -17.25
N ASN A 365 16.16 -51.47 -16.19
CA ASN A 365 15.58 -52.76 -15.81
C ASN A 365 14.42 -53.13 -16.75
N GLY A 366 14.65 -54.08 -17.67
CA GLY A 366 13.69 -54.51 -18.71
C GLY A 366 12.26 -54.79 -18.21
N ASN A 367 12.10 -55.38 -17.03
CA ASN A 367 10.78 -55.64 -16.43
C ASN A 367 10.09 -54.36 -15.94
N LYS A 368 10.85 -53.39 -15.42
CA LYS A 368 10.32 -52.07 -15.02
C LYS A 368 9.98 -51.23 -16.26
N ILE A 369 10.81 -51.27 -17.31
CA ILE A 369 10.58 -50.59 -18.61
C ILE A 369 9.26 -51.05 -19.25
N LEU A 370 9.00 -52.36 -19.32
CA LEU A 370 7.76 -52.89 -19.91
C LEU A 370 6.50 -52.45 -19.13
N LYS A 371 6.60 -52.35 -17.79
CA LYS A 371 5.53 -51.82 -16.93
C LYS A 371 5.34 -50.31 -17.08
N LEU A 372 6.42 -49.56 -17.30
CA LEU A 372 6.44 -48.11 -17.57
C LEU A 372 5.90 -47.78 -18.98
N ARG A 373 6.20 -48.58 -20.01
CA ARG A 373 5.71 -48.34 -21.39
C ARG A 373 4.23 -48.61 -21.59
N ARG A 374 3.61 -49.50 -20.80
CA ARG A 374 2.16 -49.79 -20.86
C ARG A 374 1.28 -48.66 -20.28
N VAL A 375 1.84 -47.52 -19.85
CA VAL A 375 1.13 -46.38 -19.21
C VAL A 375 0.13 -45.74 -20.18
N SER A 376 -1.17 -45.71 -19.81
CA SER A 376 -2.20 -45.01 -20.59
C SER A 376 -2.35 -43.56 -20.13
N GLU A 377 -2.76 -42.67 -21.03
CA GLU A 377 -2.84 -41.22 -20.87
C GLU A 377 -3.95 -40.70 -19.91
N LYS A 378 -4.76 -41.60 -19.33
CA LYS A 378 -5.85 -41.21 -18.41
C LYS A 378 -5.34 -41.16 -16.97
N THR A 379 -4.79 -40.01 -16.56
CA THR A 379 -4.40 -39.74 -15.17
C THR A 379 -5.34 -38.77 -14.47
N SER A 380 -5.58 -39.05 -13.18
CA SER A 380 -6.42 -38.23 -12.30
C SER A 380 -5.58 -37.19 -11.55
N ASP A 381 -6.06 -35.95 -11.54
CA ASP A 381 -5.38 -34.80 -10.94
C ASP A 381 -5.81 -34.60 -9.47
N TYR A 382 -5.51 -35.58 -8.62
CA TYR A 382 -6.01 -35.58 -7.23
C TYR A 382 -5.07 -34.90 -6.24
N VAL A 383 -3.76 -34.91 -6.49
CA VAL A 383 -2.72 -34.32 -5.61
C VAL A 383 -2.47 -32.84 -5.92
N ASP A 384 -2.47 -32.45 -7.20
CA ASP A 384 -2.19 -31.08 -7.63
C ASP A 384 -3.49 -30.25 -7.63
N ARG A 385 -3.90 -29.95 -6.40
CA ARG A 385 -5.11 -29.19 -6.10
C ARG A 385 -4.84 -27.70 -6.17
N VAL A 386 -5.89 -26.94 -6.43
CA VAL A 386 -5.87 -25.48 -6.46
C VAL A 386 -7.10 -24.95 -5.72
N PRO A 387 -6.95 -23.93 -4.85
CA PRO A 387 -8.07 -23.34 -4.14
C PRO A 387 -9.04 -22.64 -5.10
N VAL A 388 -10.33 -22.73 -4.78
CA VAL A 388 -11.40 -22.06 -5.53
C VAL A 388 -12.33 -21.37 -4.53
N GLY A 389 -12.25 -20.04 -4.48
CA GLY A 389 -13.01 -19.21 -3.55
C GLY A 389 -14.49 -19.02 -3.92
N ARG A 390 -15.31 -18.64 -2.93
CA ARG A 390 -16.75 -18.37 -3.13
C ARG A 390 -17.04 -17.17 -4.04
N ASN A 391 -16.11 -16.22 -4.14
CA ASN A 391 -16.22 -15.05 -5.03
C ASN A 391 -16.35 -15.44 -6.51
N LEU A 392 -15.98 -16.68 -6.87
CA LEU A 392 -16.16 -17.22 -8.23
C LEU A 392 -17.61 -17.59 -8.55
N LEU A 393 -18.49 -17.74 -7.54
CA LEU A 393 -19.93 -17.85 -7.76
C LEU A 393 -20.49 -16.60 -8.44
N ILE A 394 -19.96 -15.43 -8.10
CA ILE A 394 -20.35 -14.14 -8.68
C ILE A 394 -19.97 -14.09 -10.16
N VAL A 395 -18.78 -14.60 -10.50
CA VAL A 395 -18.30 -14.67 -11.90
C VAL A 395 -19.16 -15.62 -12.73
N LEU A 396 -19.51 -16.79 -12.20
CA LEU A 396 -20.39 -17.75 -12.90
C LEU A 396 -21.79 -17.19 -13.10
N GLN A 397 -22.35 -16.51 -12.10
CA GLN A 397 -23.65 -15.85 -12.21
C GLN A 397 -23.63 -14.80 -13.33
N LYS A 398 -22.59 -13.97 -13.38
CA LYS A 398 -22.41 -12.94 -14.43
C LYS A 398 -22.17 -13.54 -15.82
N ALA A 399 -21.50 -14.69 -15.91
CA ALA A 399 -21.20 -15.39 -17.16
C ALA A 399 -22.38 -16.20 -17.74
N GLY A 400 -23.59 -16.10 -17.16
CA GLY A 400 -24.80 -16.70 -17.73
C GLY A 400 -24.99 -18.19 -17.49
N PHE A 401 -24.27 -18.78 -16.53
CA PHE A 401 -24.33 -20.20 -16.16
C PHE A 401 -25.69 -20.67 -15.57
N ASN A 402 -26.67 -19.78 -15.45
CA ASN A 402 -28.06 -20.11 -15.06
C ASN A 402 -28.96 -20.52 -16.26
N LYS A 403 -28.48 -20.40 -17.51
CA LYS A 403 -29.17 -20.86 -18.72
C LYS A 403 -29.39 -22.38 -18.71
N ARG A 404 -30.51 -22.84 -19.25
CA ARG A 404 -30.99 -24.25 -19.17
C ARG A 404 -29.91 -25.26 -19.61
N ASP A 405 -29.15 -24.92 -20.65
CA ASP A 405 -28.14 -25.80 -21.27
C ASP A 405 -26.82 -25.90 -20.48
N LEU A 406 -26.55 -24.96 -19.57
CA LEU A 406 -25.33 -24.92 -18.75
C LEU A 406 -25.55 -25.35 -17.30
N ARG A 407 -26.80 -25.64 -16.89
CA ARG A 407 -27.15 -26.03 -15.52
C ARG A 407 -26.37 -27.24 -14.97
N PRO A 408 -26.11 -28.31 -15.74
CA PRO A 408 -25.34 -29.46 -15.25
C PRO A 408 -23.90 -29.06 -14.87
N LEU A 409 -23.24 -28.28 -15.73
CA LEU A 409 -21.88 -27.78 -15.51
C LEU A 409 -21.82 -26.82 -14.31
N SER A 410 -22.84 -25.98 -14.16
CA SER A 410 -23.00 -25.08 -13.01
C SER A 410 -23.19 -25.82 -11.69
N ALA A 411 -24.00 -26.88 -11.68
CA ALA A 411 -24.22 -27.70 -10.50
C ALA A 411 -22.92 -28.43 -10.10
N GLU A 412 -22.21 -28.99 -11.07
CA GLU A 412 -20.91 -29.63 -10.85
C GLU A 412 -19.89 -28.65 -10.25
N PHE A 413 -19.76 -27.45 -10.83
CA PHE A 413 -18.78 -26.47 -10.38
C PHE A 413 -19.15 -25.82 -9.04
N ARG A 414 -20.44 -25.60 -8.75
CA ARG A 414 -20.89 -25.19 -7.40
C ARG A 414 -20.50 -26.23 -6.35
N GLY A 415 -20.62 -27.52 -6.66
CA GLY A 415 -20.16 -28.59 -5.79
C GLY A 415 -18.64 -28.55 -5.53
N LYS A 416 -17.85 -28.08 -6.50
CA LYS A 416 -16.41 -27.86 -6.33
C LYS A 416 -16.09 -26.61 -5.50
N ILE A 417 -16.82 -25.51 -5.71
CA ILE A 417 -16.68 -24.29 -4.89
C ILE A 417 -17.04 -24.56 -3.43
N TYR A 418 -18.11 -25.34 -3.19
CA TYR A 418 -18.47 -25.75 -1.83
C TYR A 418 -17.37 -26.59 -1.15
N ARG A 419 -16.69 -27.45 -1.94
CA ARG A 419 -15.50 -28.19 -1.48
C ARG A 419 -14.28 -27.31 -1.25
N GLY A 420 -14.23 -26.10 -1.82
CA GLY A 420 -13.14 -25.13 -1.67
C GLY A 420 -11.92 -25.35 -2.56
N TYR A 421 -11.87 -26.42 -3.37
CA TYR A 421 -10.76 -26.69 -4.29
C TYR A 421 -11.17 -27.54 -5.51
N VAL A 422 -10.31 -27.51 -6.53
CA VAL A 422 -10.35 -28.37 -7.72
C VAL A 422 -8.97 -28.95 -8.04
N GLY A 423 -8.91 -30.01 -8.83
CA GLY A 423 -7.65 -30.40 -9.48
C GLY A 423 -7.27 -29.39 -10.55
N ARG A 424 -5.99 -29.05 -10.68
CA ARG A 424 -5.49 -28.00 -11.58
C ARG A 424 -5.95 -28.16 -13.03
N LYS A 425 -5.87 -29.37 -13.59
CA LYS A 425 -6.32 -29.71 -14.96
C LYS A 425 -7.80 -29.42 -15.17
N TYR A 426 -8.62 -29.75 -14.18
CA TYR A 426 -10.05 -29.43 -14.21
C TYR A 426 -10.28 -27.92 -14.08
N GLY A 427 -9.58 -27.26 -13.16
CA GLY A 427 -9.67 -25.81 -12.98
C GLY A 427 -9.31 -25.03 -14.25
N LEU A 428 -8.23 -25.41 -14.94
CA LEU A 428 -7.83 -24.81 -16.23
C LEU A 428 -8.85 -25.08 -17.34
N LYS A 429 -9.43 -26.29 -17.39
CA LYS A 429 -10.52 -26.60 -18.34
C LYS A 429 -11.71 -25.67 -18.10
N ILE A 430 -12.12 -25.50 -16.85
CA ILE A 430 -13.23 -24.62 -16.49
C ILE A 430 -12.87 -23.14 -16.74
N LEU A 431 -11.65 -22.71 -16.43
CA LEU A 431 -11.19 -21.35 -16.72
C LEU A 431 -11.32 -21.03 -18.21
N ARG A 432 -10.90 -21.94 -19.11
CA ARG A 432 -11.08 -21.77 -20.56
C ARG A 432 -12.56 -21.65 -20.93
N THR A 433 -13.41 -22.50 -20.37
CA THR A 433 -14.87 -22.44 -20.60
C THR A 433 -15.48 -21.12 -20.10
N ILE A 434 -15.10 -20.63 -18.92
CA ILE A 434 -15.61 -19.37 -18.37
C ILE A 434 -15.08 -18.18 -19.17
N SER A 435 -13.79 -18.16 -19.55
CA SER A 435 -13.19 -17.07 -20.33
C SER A 435 -13.84 -16.90 -21.71
N LEU A 436 -14.22 -18.01 -22.37
CA LEU A 436 -14.95 -17.98 -23.64
C LEU A 436 -16.37 -17.42 -23.50
N LEU A 437 -16.99 -17.55 -22.33
CA LEU A 437 -18.38 -17.14 -22.08
C LEU A 437 -18.51 -15.74 -21.45
N ALA A 438 -17.52 -15.31 -20.66
CA ALA A 438 -17.60 -14.13 -19.80
C ALA A 438 -16.88 -12.88 -20.34
N GLY A 439 -16.04 -13.03 -21.38
CA GLY A 439 -15.14 -11.96 -21.87
C GLY A 439 -13.96 -11.67 -20.93
N SER A 440 -12.84 -11.23 -21.49
CA SER A 440 -11.51 -11.21 -20.84
C SER A 440 -11.28 -10.13 -19.77
N SER A 441 -12.26 -9.29 -19.42
CA SER A 441 -12.06 -8.01 -18.71
C SER A 441 -12.51 -8.02 -17.24
N ASN A 442 -12.22 -9.09 -16.48
CA ASN A 442 -12.69 -9.21 -15.09
C ASN A 442 -11.52 -9.56 -14.14
N GLU A 443 -11.25 -8.68 -13.16
CA GLU A 443 -10.17 -8.84 -12.17
C GLU A 443 -10.25 -10.16 -11.39
N LEU A 444 -11.46 -10.68 -11.11
CA LEU A 444 -11.64 -11.97 -10.43
C LEU A 444 -11.22 -13.16 -11.31
N LEU A 445 -11.38 -13.04 -12.64
CA LEU A 445 -10.91 -14.04 -13.60
C LEU A 445 -9.38 -13.98 -13.73
N HIS A 446 -8.78 -12.79 -13.69
CA HIS A 446 -7.33 -12.63 -13.64
C HIS A 446 -6.72 -13.24 -12.37
N HIS A 447 -7.35 -13.03 -11.21
CA HIS A 447 -6.91 -13.62 -9.96
C HIS A 447 -7.01 -15.15 -9.97
N LEU A 448 -8.14 -15.72 -10.43
CA LEU A 448 -8.27 -17.17 -10.59
C LEU A 448 -7.26 -17.75 -11.59
N LYS A 449 -7.01 -17.04 -12.70
CA LYS A 449 -6.01 -17.41 -13.69
C LYS A 449 -4.62 -17.48 -13.07
N SER A 450 -4.22 -16.47 -12.29
CA SER A 450 -2.94 -16.43 -11.59
C SER A 450 -2.74 -17.65 -10.68
N ILE A 451 -3.73 -18.04 -9.88
CA ILE A 451 -3.62 -19.21 -8.99
C ILE A 451 -3.57 -20.53 -9.79
N LEU A 452 -4.40 -20.67 -10.85
CA LEU A 452 -4.46 -21.88 -11.68
C LEU A 452 -3.23 -22.08 -12.57
N GLU A 453 -2.61 -21.01 -13.02
CA GLU A 453 -1.40 -21.03 -13.86
C GLU A 453 -0.11 -21.07 -13.03
N ASN A 454 -0.17 -20.81 -11.72
CA ASN A 454 0.99 -20.92 -10.83
C ASN A 454 1.53 -22.35 -10.77
N GLU A 455 2.68 -22.58 -11.40
CA GLU A 455 3.35 -23.89 -11.45
C GLU A 455 4.21 -24.19 -10.21
N TYR A 456 4.50 -23.20 -9.38
CA TYR A 456 5.37 -23.29 -8.21
C TYR A 456 4.66 -23.81 -6.96
N LEU A 457 3.35 -23.60 -6.85
CA LEU A 457 2.56 -24.02 -5.70
C LEU A 457 1.70 -25.26 -5.98
N THR A 458 1.50 -26.07 -4.96
CA THR A 458 0.39 -27.01 -4.85
C THR A 458 -0.23 -26.90 -3.46
N TRP A 459 -1.41 -27.49 -3.28
CA TRP A 459 -2.20 -27.28 -2.07
C TRP A 459 -2.65 -28.61 -1.47
N ASP A 460 -2.63 -28.70 -0.15
CA ASP A 460 -3.12 -29.86 0.60
C ASP A 460 -3.93 -29.42 1.82
N THR A 461 -4.60 -30.36 2.49
CA THR A 461 -5.40 -30.11 3.69
C THR A 461 -4.79 -30.85 4.87
N ILE A 462 -4.81 -30.25 6.06
CA ILE A 462 -4.45 -30.93 7.31
C ILE A 462 -5.48 -32.04 7.59
N GLU A 463 -4.99 -33.24 7.90
CA GLU A 463 -5.79 -34.43 8.20
C GLU A 463 -5.62 -34.89 9.65
N GLU A 464 -4.44 -34.66 10.25
CA GLU A 464 -4.15 -35.03 11.63
C GLU A 464 -3.38 -33.91 12.33
N VAL A 465 -3.75 -33.66 13.59
CA VAL A 465 -3.02 -32.79 14.51
C VAL A 465 -2.96 -33.53 15.85
N ARG A 466 -1.76 -33.87 16.31
CA ARG A 466 -1.55 -34.67 17.53
C ARG A 466 -0.50 -34.04 18.42
N GLU A 467 -0.85 -33.81 19.69
CA GLU A 467 0.07 -33.33 20.72
C GLU A 467 0.83 -34.53 21.34
N VAL A 468 2.15 -34.42 21.49
CA VAL A 468 3.02 -35.46 22.07
C VAL A 468 4.14 -34.83 22.91
N PRO A 469 4.70 -35.53 23.90
CA PRO A 469 5.87 -35.06 24.65
C PRO A 469 7.09 -34.86 23.74
N LEU A 470 7.82 -33.75 23.92
CA LEU A 470 8.99 -33.46 23.10
C LEU A 470 10.10 -34.49 23.29
N VAL A 471 10.31 -34.98 24.51
CA VAL A 471 11.34 -35.98 24.84
C VAL A 471 11.13 -37.29 24.08
N GLU A 472 9.90 -37.61 23.66
CA GLU A 472 9.61 -38.78 22.81
C GLU A 472 10.03 -38.59 21.36
N ILE A 473 10.09 -37.33 20.88
CA ILE A 473 10.51 -37.00 19.51
C ILE A 473 12.01 -36.71 19.46
N GLU A 474 12.52 -35.91 20.40
CA GLU A 474 13.88 -35.37 20.43
C GLU A 474 14.60 -35.77 21.74
N PRO A 475 14.89 -37.06 21.97
CA PRO A 475 15.47 -37.52 23.23
C PRO A 475 16.80 -36.83 23.57
N GLU A 476 17.61 -36.50 22.56
CA GLU A 476 18.94 -35.88 22.75
C GLU A 476 18.93 -34.36 22.55
N HIS A 477 17.88 -33.80 21.95
CA HIS A 477 17.79 -32.37 21.58
C HIS A 477 16.51 -31.67 22.10
N HIS A 478 15.92 -32.17 23.18
CA HIS A 478 14.69 -31.65 23.79
C HIS A 478 14.89 -30.36 24.60
N ARG A 479 16.10 -29.78 24.65
CA ARG A 479 16.36 -28.56 25.43
C ARG A 479 15.86 -27.30 24.73
N TYR A 480 15.93 -27.28 23.39
CA TYR A 480 15.64 -26.10 22.59
C TYR A 480 14.68 -26.42 21.45
N VAL A 481 13.94 -25.39 21.03
CA VAL A 481 13.17 -25.34 19.78
C VAL A 481 13.65 -24.16 18.96
N TYR A 482 13.48 -24.23 17.64
CA TYR A 482 14.21 -23.41 16.67
C TYR A 482 13.29 -22.68 15.71
N ASP A 483 13.70 -21.50 15.25
CA ASP A 483 13.00 -20.74 14.21
C ASP A 483 13.97 -19.86 13.42
N VAL A 484 13.48 -19.32 12.29
CA VAL A 484 14.19 -18.31 11.48
C VAL A 484 13.30 -17.08 11.30
N SER A 485 13.89 -15.90 11.10
CA SER A 485 13.15 -14.71 10.63
C SER A 485 13.43 -14.48 9.15
N VAL A 486 12.38 -14.34 8.32
CA VAL A 486 12.48 -14.13 6.86
C VAL A 486 11.98 -12.73 6.53
N LYS A 487 12.69 -12.03 5.64
CA LYS A 487 12.34 -10.68 5.21
C LYS A 487 11.03 -10.66 4.39
N ASP A 488 10.26 -9.61 4.59
CA ASP A 488 8.98 -9.29 3.94
C ASP A 488 7.85 -10.30 4.24
N ASN A 489 7.90 -11.49 3.65
CA ASN A 489 6.80 -12.45 3.55
C ASN A 489 6.58 -13.30 4.82
N GLU A 490 7.56 -13.37 5.72
CA GLU A 490 7.50 -14.08 7.03
C GLU A 490 7.01 -15.54 6.98
N ASN A 491 7.38 -16.23 5.92
CA ASN A 491 7.21 -17.68 5.84
C ASN A 491 8.40 -18.29 5.10
N PHE A 492 8.66 -19.56 5.39
CA PHE A 492 9.74 -20.34 4.79
C PHE A 492 9.26 -21.74 4.46
N VAL A 493 10.04 -22.45 3.65
CA VAL A 493 9.76 -23.83 3.29
C VAL A 493 10.43 -24.78 4.29
N GLY A 494 9.63 -25.64 4.93
CA GLY A 494 10.10 -26.62 5.90
C GLY A 494 9.15 -27.80 6.08
N GLY A 495 9.54 -28.72 6.95
CA GLY A 495 8.81 -29.96 7.21
C GLY A 495 8.88 -30.97 6.07
N LEU A 496 8.64 -32.24 6.37
CA LEU A 496 8.60 -33.32 5.41
C LEU A 496 7.53 -33.06 4.33
N GLY A 497 7.96 -32.64 3.15
CA GLY A 497 7.08 -32.36 2.02
C GLY A 497 7.03 -30.91 1.55
N LEU A 498 7.95 -30.05 2.03
CA LEU A 498 8.11 -28.67 1.57
C LEU A 498 6.87 -27.80 1.83
N LEU A 499 6.39 -27.81 3.07
CA LEU A 499 5.28 -26.95 3.50
C LEU A 499 5.78 -25.51 3.66
N PHE A 500 4.94 -24.53 3.33
CA PHE A 500 5.19 -23.16 3.79
C PHE A 500 4.74 -23.01 5.24
N LEU A 501 5.71 -22.85 6.12
CA LEU A 501 5.54 -22.65 7.56
C LEU A 501 5.69 -21.15 7.86
N HIS A 502 4.87 -20.65 8.78
CA HIS A 502 4.86 -19.23 9.15
C HIS A 502 5.87 -18.97 10.28
N ASN A 503 6.62 -17.86 10.24
CA ASN A 503 7.61 -17.53 11.26
C ASN A 503 6.96 -17.21 12.63
N SER A 504 7.73 -17.21 13.72
CA SER A 504 7.30 -16.98 15.12
C SER A 504 6.78 -15.59 15.43
N GLN A 505 6.01 -14.97 14.56
CA GLN A 505 5.57 -13.62 14.83
C GLN A 505 4.19 -13.40 14.27
N ILE A 506 3.19 -14.20 14.66
CA ILE A 506 1.79 -13.80 14.40
C ILE A 506 1.55 -12.35 14.84
N LEU A 507 2.23 -11.83 15.86
CA LEU A 507 2.13 -10.44 16.28
C LEU A 507 3.00 -9.49 15.43
N GLN A 508 4.15 -9.90 14.86
CA GLN A 508 4.86 -9.06 13.86
C GLN A 508 4.21 -9.14 12.47
N TYR A 509 3.72 -10.31 12.07
CA TYR A 509 2.89 -10.54 10.91
C TYR A 509 1.59 -9.76 11.02
N VAL A 510 0.83 -9.91 12.10
CA VAL A 510 -0.36 -9.07 12.38
C VAL A 510 0.07 -7.61 12.45
N ALA A 511 1.26 -7.26 12.96
CA ALA A 511 1.76 -5.90 12.88
C ALA A 511 2.18 -5.43 11.48
N ARG A 512 2.55 -6.34 10.57
CA ARG A 512 2.89 -6.06 9.16
C ARG A 512 1.66 -6.03 8.26
N ILE A 513 0.65 -6.88 8.53
CA ILE A 513 -0.62 -6.91 7.81
C ILE A 513 -1.61 -5.88 8.37
N ALA A 514 -1.48 -5.52 9.65
CA ALA A 514 -2.13 -4.34 10.21
C ALA A 514 -1.34 -3.11 9.76
N PRO A 515 -1.98 -2.09 9.17
CA PRO A 515 -1.28 -0.98 8.52
C PRO A 515 -0.29 -0.19 9.40
N ARG A 516 -0.34 -0.33 10.74
CA ARG A 516 0.59 0.26 11.72
C ARG A 516 0.72 -0.57 13.02
N GLY A 517 0.73 -1.91 12.98
CA GLY A 517 0.91 -2.66 14.22
C GLY A 517 2.35 -2.52 14.75
N LEU A 518 2.49 -2.44 16.06
CA LEU A 518 3.78 -2.36 16.74
C LEU A 518 3.90 -3.57 17.67
N TYR A 519 4.95 -4.35 17.48
CA TYR A 519 5.26 -5.52 18.29
C TYR A 519 6.41 -5.18 19.24
N THR A 520 6.18 -5.35 20.53
CA THR A 520 7.22 -5.16 21.55
C THR A 520 7.39 -6.44 22.38
N SER A 521 8.64 -6.84 22.64
CA SER A 521 8.99 -8.03 23.46
C SER A 521 10.31 -7.82 24.22
N GLY A 522 10.45 -8.40 25.42
CA GLY A 522 11.70 -8.37 26.19
C GLY A 522 12.00 -6.98 26.79
N LYS A 523 13.20 -6.43 26.58
CA LYS A 523 13.57 -5.09 27.10
C LYS A 523 12.68 -3.97 26.54
N GLY A 524 12.07 -4.15 25.36
CA GLY A 524 11.04 -3.25 24.80
C GLY A 524 9.72 -3.26 25.60
N SER A 525 9.53 -4.25 26.46
CA SER A 525 8.39 -4.40 27.39
C SER A 525 8.72 -3.87 28.80
N SER A 526 9.95 -3.39 29.04
CA SER A 526 10.33 -2.74 30.30
C SER A 526 9.80 -1.31 30.37
N ALA A 527 9.67 -0.73 31.56
CA ALA A 527 9.17 0.66 31.71
C ALA A 527 9.91 1.65 30.79
N ALA A 528 11.24 1.50 30.62
CA ALA A 528 12.06 2.31 29.72
C ALA A 528 11.85 1.97 28.23
N GLY A 529 11.70 0.70 27.86
CA GLY A 529 11.45 0.26 26.47
C GLY A 529 10.01 0.51 25.99
N LEU A 530 9.07 0.64 26.92
CA LEU A 530 7.70 1.10 26.72
C LEU A 530 7.64 2.63 26.57
N THR A 531 8.69 3.36 26.93
CA THR A 531 8.80 4.83 26.79
C THR A 531 9.71 5.28 25.64
N ALA A 532 10.82 4.61 25.33
CA ALA A 532 11.70 4.93 24.19
C ALA A 532 12.52 3.70 23.73
N ALA A 533 12.79 3.59 22.42
CA ALA A 533 13.58 2.51 21.82
C ALA A 533 14.63 3.07 20.85
N VAL A 534 15.90 2.66 21.01
CA VAL A 534 17.00 3.02 20.09
C VAL A 534 17.00 2.05 18.91
N LEU A 535 16.85 2.55 17.69
CA LEU A 535 16.87 1.78 16.45
C LEU A 535 18.00 2.26 15.53
N LYS A 536 18.53 1.38 14.70
CA LYS A 536 19.61 1.70 13.75
C LYS A 536 19.03 1.83 12.35
N ASP A 537 19.22 2.99 11.71
CA ASP A 537 18.81 3.21 10.32
C ASP A 537 19.61 2.27 9.40
N LYS A 538 18.89 1.51 8.57
CA LYS A 538 19.46 0.49 7.69
C LYS A 538 20.12 1.07 6.45
N SER A 539 19.83 2.32 6.13
CA SER A 539 20.39 3.03 4.97
C SER A 539 21.65 3.82 5.32
N THR A 540 21.73 4.36 6.54
CA THR A 540 22.85 5.21 6.97
C THR A 540 23.75 4.56 8.01
N GLY A 541 23.26 3.55 8.74
CA GLY A 541 23.99 2.92 9.86
C GLY A 541 23.98 3.74 11.15
N GLU A 542 23.29 4.87 11.18
CA GLU A 542 23.18 5.74 12.35
C GLU A 542 22.09 5.26 13.31
N TYR A 543 22.30 5.44 14.61
CA TYR A 543 21.28 5.14 15.61
C TYR A 543 20.34 6.34 15.75
N PHE A 544 19.03 6.09 15.72
CA PHE A 544 17.98 7.07 15.99
C PHE A 544 16.99 6.49 17.00
N LEU A 545 16.37 7.37 17.81
CA LEU A 545 15.41 6.98 18.83
C LEU A 545 13.98 7.08 18.34
N GLU A 546 13.16 6.08 18.67
CA GLU A 546 11.70 6.05 18.48
C GLU A 546 11.01 6.02 19.86
N ALA A 547 9.80 6.59 19.98
CA ALA A 547 9.01 6.46 21.20
C ALA A 547 8.63 5.00 21.47
N GLY A 548 8.63 4.63 22.75
CA GLY A 548 8.19 3.31 23.19
C GLY A 548 6.67 3.16 23.13
N ALA A 549 6.24 1.89 23.10
CA ALA A 549 4.87 1.47 22.83
C ALA A 549 3.76 2.04 23.75
N LEU A 550 4.07 2.47 24.97
CA LEU A 550 3.11 2.95 25.97
C LEU A 550 2.96 4.47 25.90
N VAL A 551 4.02 5.17 25.48
CA VAL A 551 3.96 6.57 25.09
C VAL A 551 3.17 6.74 23.79
N LEU A 552 3.20 5.72 22.93
CA LEU A 552 2.33 5.67 21.76
C LEU A 552 0.84 5.39 22.09
N ALA A 553 0.50 5.16 23.36
CA ALA A 553 -0.84 4.80 23.82
C ALA A 553 -1.40 5.80 24.85
N ASP A 554 -0.70 6.91 25.15
CA ASP A 554 -1.12 7.88 26.16
C ASP A 554 -1.82 9.11 25.55
N GLY A 555 -3.16 9.13 25.67
CA GLY A 555 -3.82 10.26 26.30
C GLY A 555 -4.29 11.47 25.47
N GLY A 556 -4.74 11.34 24.21
CA GLY A 556 -5.50 12.44 23.59
C GLY A 556 -5.91 12.28 22.13
N VAL A 557 -7.15 12.63 21.79
CA VAL A 557 -7.57 12.74 20.38
C VAL A 557 -7.79 14.22 20.11
N ALA A 558 -6.85 14.81 19.38
CA ALA A 558 -6.91 16.18 18.91
C ALA A 558 -7.95 16.29 17.78
N CYS A 559 -8.94 17.17 17.90
CA CYS A 559 -10.00 17.28 16.91
C CYS A 559 -10.43 18.72 16.67
N LEU A 560 -11.00 18.94 15.48
CA LEU A 560 -11.59 20.19 15.02
C LEU A 560 -13.09 20.21 15.29
N HIS A 561 -13.63 21.41 15.48
CA HIS A 561 -15.08 21.59 15.57
C HIS A 561 -15.78 21.19 14.24
N PRO A 562 -17.01 20.64 14.27
CA PRO A 562 -17.75 20.17 13.09
C PRO A 562 -17.92 21.20 11.97
N GLU A 563 -18.02 22.47 12.35
CA GLU A 563 -18.19 23.59 11.41
C GLU A 563 -16.89 24.05 10.75
N THR A 564 -15.74 23.56 11.20
CA THR A 564 -14.43 23.88 10.63
C THR A 564 -14.38 23.41 9.18
N ARG A 565 -14.01 24.30 8.27
CA ARG A 565 -13.92 23.98 6.84
C ARG A 565 -12.52 23.60 6.40
N VAL A 566 -12.46 22.58 5.55
CA VAL A 566 -11.25 22.05 4.93
C VAL A 566 -11.39 22.07 3.41
N ILE A 567 -10.26 22.08 2.69
CA ILE A 567 -10.29 21.86 1.23
C ILE A 567 -10.16 20.36 0.98
N ALA A 568 -11.22 19.75 0.43
CA ALA A 568 -11.30 18.33 0.11
C ALA A 568 -11.89 18.14 -1.30
N ASN A 569 -11.21 17.39 -2.17
CA ASN A 569 -11.59 17.13 -3.57
C ASN A 569 -11.91 18.42 -4.36
N ASN A 570 -11.12 19.48 -4.12
CA ASN A 570 -11.35 20.82 -4.66
C ASN A 570 -12.72 21.43 -4.28
N GLU A 571 -13.26 21.09 -3.12
CA GLU A 571 -14.35 21.80 -2.46
C GLU A 571 -13.93 22.30 -1.08
N TYR A 572 -14.44 23.45 -0.66
CA TYR A 572 -14.21 24.02 0.67
C TYR A 572 -15.39 23.70 1.60
N VAL A 573 -15.34 22.52 2.21
CA VAL A 573 -16.47 21.87 2.89
C VAL A 573 -16.25 21.81 4.39
N LYS A 574 -17.34 21.69 5.16
CA LYS A 574 -17.25 21.44 6.60
C LYS A 574 -16.69 20.05 6.83
N ILE A 575 -15.81 19.89 7.81
CA ILE A 575 -15.16 18.61 8.09
C ILE A 575 -16.19 17.52 8.43
N LYS A 576 -17.29 17.86 9.12
CA LYS A 576 -18.37 16.92 9.43
C LYS A 576 -19.04 16.34 8.18
N ASP A 577 -19.14 17.10 7.10
CA ASP A 577 -19.84 16.70 5.86
C ASP A 577 -19.04 15.64 5.08
N LEU A 578 -17.76 15.43 5.45
CA LEU A 578 -16.91 14.37 4.92
C LEU A 578 -17.14 13.03 5.62
N PHE A 579 -17.85 13.01 6.76
CA PHE A 579 -18.13 11.80 7.53
C PHE A 579 -19.47 11.18 7.09
N GLY A 580 -19.47 9.92 6.67
CA GLY A 580 -20.68 9.18 6.33
C GLY A 580 -21.20 8.35 7.51
N GLU A 581 -22.38 8.67 8.02
CA GLU A 581 -22.98 7.92 9.15
C GLU A 581 -23.25 6.44 8.79
N ASP A 582 -23.63 6.15 7.54
CA ASP A 582 -24.02 4.80 7.08
C ASP A 582 -22.85 3.81 6.92
N ARG A 583 -21.60 4.26 7.02
CA ARG A 583 -20.38 3.45 6.75
C ARG A 583 -19.38 3.47 7.91
N CYS A 584 -19.80 3.92 9.09
CA CYS A 584 -18.91 4.13 10.21
C CYS A 584 -18.44 2.84 10.89
N ILE A 585 -17.15 2.79 11.21
CA ILE A 585 -16.52 1.78 12.05
C ILE A 585 -16.41 2.36 13.46
N LYS A 586 -16.90 1.62 14.45
CA LYS A 586 -16.85 2.01 15.86
C LYS A 586 -15.63 1.38 16.54
N ALA A 587 -14.87 2.19 17.25
CA ALA A 587 -13.72 1.79 18.05
C ALA A 587 -13.83 2.38 19.46
N ILE A 588 -13.20 1.75 20.44
CA ILE A 588 -13.15 2.25 21.81
C ILE A 588 -11.70 2.60 22.13
N LEU A 589 -11.46 3.82 22.60
CA LEU A 589 -10.16 4.31 23.07
C LEU A 589 -10.36 4.94 24.44
N ASN A 590 -9.64 4.50 25.47
CA ASN A 590 -9.78 5.00 26.86
C ASN A 590 -11.23 5.00 27.37
N ASN A 591 -12.00 3.93 27.11
CA ASN A 591 -13.43 3.82 27.38
C ASN A 591 -14.34 4.84 26.66
N GLU A 592 -13.81 5.60 25.70
CA GLU A 592 -14.58 6.53 24.87
C GLU A 592 -14.81 5.97 23.48
N LEU A 593 -16.04 6.13 22.98
CA LEU A 593 -16.42 5.72 21.63
C LEU A 593 -15.85 6.68 20.59
N ILE A 594 -15.12 6.13 19.63
CA ILE A 594 -14.63 6.83 18.44
C ILE A 594 -15.25 6.17 17.21
N GLU A 595 -15.70 6.99 16.27
CA GLU A 595 -16.27 6.55 14.99
C GLU A 595 -15.31 6.94 13.86
N LEU A 596 -15.11 6.05 12.90
CA LEU A 596 -14.14 6.20 11.82
C LEU A 596 -14.80 5.90 10.48
N ASN A 597 -14.39 6.61 9.44
CA ASN A 597 -14.70 6.25 8.05
C ASN A 597 -13.42 6.23 7.23
N TYR A 598 -13.33 5.25 6.34
CA TYR A 598 -12.37 5.32 5.25
C TYR A 598 -12.64 6.56 4.40
N SER A 599 -11.56 7.26 4.06
CA SER A 599 -11.58 8.44 3.23
C SER A 599 -10.68 8.22 2.01
N GLU A 600 -11.03 8.84 0.90
CA GLU A 600 -10.15 8.98 -0.28
C GLU A 600 -10.17 10.44 -0.74
N ASN A 601 -10.35 11.37 0.21
CA ASN A 601 -10.50 12.79 -0.08
C ASN A 601 -9.12 13.41 -0.33
N GLU A 602 -8.92 14.03 -1.48
CA GLU A 602 -7.72 14.83 -1.75
C GLU A 602 -7.78 16.15 -0.99
N VAL A 603 -6.86 16.35 -0.05
CA VAL A 603 -6.70 17.56 0.76
C VAL A 603 -5.44 18.33 0.40
N VAL A 604 -5.30 19.55 0.92
CA VAL A 604 -4.11 20.39 0.77
C VAL A 604 -3.42 20.50 2.12
N GLY A 605 -2.10 20.30 2.17
CA GLY A 605 -1.27 20.59 3.35
C GLY A 605 0.10 21.12 2.92
N ILE A 606 1.07 21.12 3.83
CA ILE A 606 2.43 21.63 3.60
C ILE A 606 3.49 20.57 3.88
N ASN A 607 4.50 20.49 3.03
CA ASN A 607 5.69 19.68 3.31
C ASN A 607 6.68 20.49 4.17
N LEU A 608 6.92 20.05 5.40
CA LEU A 608 7.78 20.78 6.34
C LEU A 608 9.25 20.84 5.91
N LYS A 609 9.72 19.90 5.09
CA LYS A 609 11.13 19.86 4.63
C LYS A 609 11.41 20.90 3.54
N SER A 610 10.41 21.26 2.74
CA SER A 610 10.53 22.22 1.64
C SER A 610 9.73 23.50 1.86
N LEU A 611 8.85 23.52 2.87
CA LEU A 611 7.79 24.52 3.07
C LEU A 611 6.96 24.79 1.80
N THR A 612 6.66 23.75 1.03
CA THR A 612 5.83 23.81 -0.18
C THR A 612 4.45 23.22 0.05
N ALA A 613 3.42 23.80 -0.57
CA ALA A 613 2.06 23.30 -0.45
C ALA A 613 1.86 22.10 -1.38
N GLU A 614 1.30 21.02 -0.85
CA GLU A 614 1.14 19.75 -1.56
C GLU A 614 -0.30 19.23 -1.44
N ARG A 615 -0.72 18.46 -2.45
CA ARG A 615 -1.97 17.69 -2.40
C ARG A 615 -1.67 16.32 -1.81
N ALA A 616 -2.50 15.87 -0.87
CA ALA A 616 -2.37 14.57 -0.24
C ALA A 616 -3.74 13.91 -0.12
N ILE A 617 -3.78 12.58 -0.04
CA ILE A 617 -5.03 11.84 0.12
C ILE A 617 -5.26 11.60 1.61
N SER A 618 -6.34 12.13 2.15
CA SER A 618 -6.88 11.74 3.45
C SER A 618 -7.42 10.33 3.36
N THR A 619 -7.00 9.45 4.26
CA THR A 619 -7.36 8.03 4.25
C THR A 619 -8.33 7.62 5.35
N ILE A 620 -8.44 8.43 6.42
CA ILE A 620 -9.43 8.26 7.48
C ILE A 620 -10.02 9.62 7.82
N ILE A 621 -11.32 9.65 8.08
CA ILE A 621 -11.94 10.71 8.87
C ILE A 621 -12.44 10.13 10.19
N ARG A 622 -12.15 10.84 11.28
CA ARG A 622 -12.51 10.44 12.64
C ARG A 622 -13.60 11.36 13.18
N LYS A 623 -14.47 10.80 14.01
CA LYS A 623 -15.51 11.50 14.78
C LYS A 623 -15.44 10.98 16.21
N LYS A 624 -15.36 11.91 17.16
CA LYS A 624 -15.33 11.62 18.60
C LYS A 624 -16.33 12.51 19.31
N HIS A 625 -17.01 12.01 20.33
CA HIS A 625 -17.79 12.88 21.22
C HIS A 625 -16.85 13.59 22.21
N TRP A 626 -16.92 14.92 22.28
CA TRP A 626 -16.11 15.74 23.18
C TRP A 626 -17.00 16.43 24.19
N ARG A 627 -16.59 16.40 25.46
CA ARG A 627 -17.20 17.15 26.54
C ARG A 627 -16.12 17.88 27.31
N GLY A 628 -16.01 19.18 27.11
CA GLY A 628 -14.95 19.97 27.73
C GLY A 628 -14.77 21.33 27.08
N LYS A 629 -13.57 21.89 27.21
CA LYS A 629 -13.21 23.19 26.65
C LYS A 629 -12.64 23.03 25.23
N LEU A 630 -13.01 23.92 24.31
CA LEU A 630 -12.35 24.14 23.03
C LEU A 630 -11.61 25.47 23.04
N ILE A 631 -10.53 25.56 22.27
CA ILE A 631 -9.76 26.79 22.06
C ILE A 631 -10.18 27.39 20.71
N LYS A 632 -10.62 28.64 20.74
CA LYS A 632 -10.88 29.46 19.57
C LYS A 632 -9.71 30.41 19.34
N LEU A 633 -8.98 30.22 18.25
CA LEU A 633 -7.92 31.13 17.82
C LEU A 633 -8.49 32.09 16.77
N THR A 634 -8.30 33.39 16.96
CA THR A 634 -8.54 34.41 15.92
C THR A 634 -7.21 34.92 15.42
N LEU A 635 -7.04 34.94 14.10
CA LEU A 635 -5.82 35.38 13.43
C LEU A 635 -5.93 36.79 12.81
N GLU A 636 -4.79 37.44 12.58
CA GLU A 636 -4.71 38.76 11.92
C GLU A 636 -5.25 38.74 10.48
N SER A 637 -5.18 37.59 9.80
CA SER A 637 -5.86 37.39 8.51
C SER A 637 -7.39 37.41 8.58
N GLY A 638 -7.97 37.29 9.78
CA GLY A 638 -9.41 37.24 10.03
C GLY A 638 -10.01 35.83 10.01
N TYR A 639 -9.18 34.79 9.83
CA TYR A 639 -9.60 33.41 10.08
C TYR A 639 -9.78 33.13 11.56
N GLU A 640 -10.70 32.22 11.85
CA GLU A 640 -10.98 31.70 13.17
C GLU A 640 -10.96 30.17 13.10
N LEU A 641 -10.26 29.55 14.03
CA LEU A 641 -10.17 28.10 14.13
C LEU A 641 -10.58 27.67 15.53
N LEU A 642 -11.50 26.70 15.60
CA LEU A 642 -12.02 26.14 16.84
C LEU A 642 -11.62 24.67 16.92
N LEU A 643 -10.86 24.33 17.94
CA LEU A 643 -10.18 23.04 18.08
C LEU A 643 -10.02 22.64 19.55
N THR A 644 -9.70 21.38 19.81
CA THR A 644 -9.40 20.91 21.16
C THR A 644 -8.07 21.51 21.68
N PRO A 645 -7.91 21.69 23.00
CA PRO A 645 -6.73 22.35 23.59
C PRO A 645 -5.39 21.69 23.25
N ASP A 646 -5.40 20.38 23.07
CA ASP A 646 -4.28 19.51 22.76
C ASP A 646 -3.92 19.48 21.26
N HIS A 647 -4.74 20.04 20.39
CA HIS A 647 -4.49 19.96 18.95
C HIS A 647 -3.28 20.82 18.54
N LEU A 648 -2.38 20.23 17.74
CA LEU A 648 -1.10 20.84 17.39
C LEU A 648 -1.19 21.75 16.16
N LEU A 649 -0.58 22.91 16.26
CA LEU A 649 -0.33 23.85 15.18
C LEU A 649 1.17 24.12 15.08
N ILE A 650 1.65 24.57 13.93
CA ILE A 650 3.08 24.85 13.75
C ILE A 650 3.39 26.26 14.25
N ASP A 651 4.25 26.37 15.26
CA ASP A 651 4.72 27.66 15.75
C ASP A 651 5.58 28.35 14.67
N GLY A 652 5.24 29.58 14.35
CA GLY A 652 5.90 30.35 13.31
C GLY A 652 7.32 30.82 13.66
N ASN A 653 7.73 30.74 14.92
CA ASN A 653 9.08 31.11 15.34
C ASN A 653 10.03 29.92 15.30
N SER A 654 9.64 28.78 15.89
CA SER A 654 10.46 27.56 15.97
C SER A 654 10.28 26.61 14.78
N LEU A 655 9.15 26.69 14.06
CA LEU A 655 8.67 25.68 13.11
C LEU A 655 8.41 24.31 13.74
N GLU A 656 8.20 24.27 15.05
CA GLU A 656 7.86 23.06 15.78
C GLU A 656 6.38 23.03 16.10
N TRP A 657 5.87 21.83 16.39
CA TRP A 657 4.49 21.66 16.79
C TRP A 657 4.25 22.21 18.20
N LYS A 658 3.16 22.96 18.34
CA LYS A 658 2.76 23.61 19.58
C LYS A 658 1.27 23.37 19.82
N HIS A 659 0.90 23.00 21.04
CA HIS A 659 -0.50 22.83 21.42
C HIS A 659 -1.26 24.14 21.32
N ALA A 660 -2.51 24.07 20.85
CA ALA A 660 -3.38 25.22 20.71
C ALA A 660 -3.58 26.01 22.00
N ALA A 661 -3.67 25.32 23.14
CA ALA A 661 -3.78 25.95 24.46
C ALA A 661 -2.57 26.82 24.84
N SER A 662 -1.41 26.55 24.25
CA SER A 662 -0.16 27.25 24.55
C SER A 662 0.03 28.52 23.72
N PHE A 663 -0.81 28.78 22.72
CA PHE A 663 -0.75 30.01 21.93
C PHE A 663 -1.29 31.20 22.73
N LYS A 664 -0.63 32.35 22.58
CA LYS A 664 -1.03 33.62 23.18
C LYS A 664 -1.19 34.69 22.11
N PRO A 665 -2.01 35.74 22.33
CA PRO A 665 -2.05 36.90 21.45
C PRO A 665 -0.63 37.47 21.27
N GLY A 666 -0.16 37.57 20.03
CA GLY A 666 1.24 37.91 19.74
C GLY A 666 1.98 36.82 18.97
N ASP A 667 1.69 35.55 19.25
CA ASP A 667 2.36 34.41 18.66
C ASP A 667 2.10 34.31 17.15
N MET A 668 3.02 33.66 16.45
CA MET A 668 2.93 33.44 15.01
C MET A 668 2.59 31.97 14.76
N VAL A 669 1.72 31.69 13.79
CA VAL A 669 1.37 30.33 13.35
C VAL A 669 1.66 30.17 11.86
N LEU A 670 2.15 29.00 11.44
CA LEU A 670 2.38 28.72 10.02
C LEU A 670 1.05 28.57 9.28
N SER A 671 0.98 29.19 8.10
CA SER A 671 -0.17 29.10 7.20
C SER A 671 0.29 28.99 5.75
N ILE A 672 -0.60 28.52 4.87
CA ILE A 672 -0.35 28.43 3.43
C ILE A 672 -0.65 29.77 2.77
N LYS A 673 0.33 30.32 2.05
CA LYS A 673 0.20 31.50 1.18
C LYS A 673 -0.28 31.13 -0.22
N LYS A 674 0.12 29.95 -0.74
CA LYS A 674 -0.23 29.50 -2.10
C LYS A 674 -0.86 28.12 -2.09
N ILE A 675 -2.06 28.01 -2.68
CA ILE A 675 -2.76 26.73 -2.81
C ILE A 675 -2.43 26.12 -4.18
N PRO A 676 -2.17 24.80 -4.29
CA PRO A 676 -1.91 24.13 -5.55
C PRO A 676 -3.00 24.41 -6.60
N SER A 677 -2.57 24.64 -7.84
CA SER A 677 -3.48 24.99 -8.93
C SER A 677 -4.44 23.84 -9.27
N HIS A 678 -5.53 24.17 -9.98
CA HIS A 678 -6.50 23.21 -10.50
C HIS A 678 -6.97 23.70 -11.88
N ASN A 679 -6.84 22.85 -12.90
CA ASN A 679 -7.11 23.22 -14.29
C ASN A 679 -8.11 22.28 -14.99
N ASN A 680 -8.75 21.38 -14.25
CA ASN A 680 -9.73 20.48 -14.87
C ASN A 680 -11.01 21.24 -15.22
N ASP A 681 -11.51 21.00 -16.43
CA ASP A 681 -12.78 21.56 -16.88
C ASP A 681 -13.95 21.01 -16.04
N VAL A 682 -14.90 21.90 -15.73
CA VAL A 682 -16.15 21.51 -15.09
C VAL A 682 -17.25 21.47 -16.14
N TYR A 683 -17.84 20.30 -16.34
CA TYR A 683 -18.88 20.09 -17.35
C TYR A 683 -20.27 20.30 -16.79
N VAL A 684 -21.17 20.84 -17.61
CA VAL A 684 -22.59 21.02 -17.25
C VAL A 684 -23.21 19.68 -16.88
N LEU A 685 -22.93 18.61 -17.63
CA LEU A 685 -23.43 17.27 -17.32
C LEU A 685 -23.03 16.83 -15.91
N ASP A 686 -21.82 17.17 -15.43
CA ASP A 686 -21.36 16.81 -14.08
C ASP A 686 -22.13 17.55 -12.97
N ILE A 687 -22.56 18.80 -13.25
CA ILE A 687 -23.31 19.67 -12.32
C ILE A 687 -24.79 19.30 -12.23
N ILE A 688 -25.42 18.92 -13.36
CA ILE A 688 -26.87 18.70 -13.39
C ILE A 688 -27.28 17.56 -12.45
N PRO A 689 -28.34 17.73 -11.64
CA PRO A 689 -28.76 16.74 -10.65
C PRO A 689 -29.18 15.43 -11.26
N THR A 690 -28.92 14.34 -10.54
CA THR A 690 -29.20 12.99 -11.04
C THR A 690 -30.69 12.71 -11.21
N GLU A 691 -31.57 13.39 -10.47
CA GLU A 691 -33.02 13.23 -10.52
C GLU A 691 -33.68 13.95 -11.70
N TRP A 692 -32.95 14.82 -12.40
CA TRP A 692 -33.46 15.52 -13.58
C TRP A 692 -33.59 14.56 -14.77
N THR A 693 -34.29 15.01 -15.81
CA THR A 693 -34.44 14.25 -17.05
C THR A 693 -33.62 14.91 -18.16
N ALA A 694 -32.71 14.17 -18.77
CA ALA A 694 -32.08 14.54 -20.04
C ALA A 694 -33.00 14.17 -21.20
N ILE A 695 -33.09 15.06 -22.18
CA ILE A 695 -33.86 14.87 -23.41
C ILE A 695 -32.86 14.84 -24.55
N VAL A 696 -32.79 13.70 -25.24
CA VAL A 696 -31.83 13.43 -26.32
C VAL A 696 -32.60 13.23 -27.62
N GLU A 697 -32.11 13.83 -28.71
CA GLU A 697 -32.74 13.82 -30.04
C GLU A 697 -31.69 13.69 -31.16
N GLY A 698 -32.14 13.48 -32.40
CA GLY A 698 -31.26 13.44 -33.57
C GLY A 698 -30.27 12.27 -33.58
N ASN A 699 -29.01 12.53 -33.97
CA ASN A 699 -27.96 11.51 -34.04
C ASN A 699 -27.57 10.97 -32.66
N ASP A 700 -27.54 11.83 -31.63
CA ASP A 700 -27.26 11.42 -30.25
C ASP A 700 -28.33 10.46 -29.72
N PHE A 701 -29.58 10.62 -30.17
CA PHE A 701 -30.65 9.68 -29.86
C PHE A 701 -30.39 8.30 -30.44
N LYS A 702 -29.95 8.20 -31.70
CA LYS A 702 -29.64 6.92 -32.36
C LYS A 702 -28.47 6.22 -31.66
N GLU A 703 -27.39 6.94 -31.41
CA GLU A 703 -26.22 6.42 -30.68
C GLU A 703 -26.61 5.89 -29.28
N LEU A 704 -27.38 6.68 -28.53
CA LEU A 704 -27.80 6.28 -27.19
C LEU A 704 -28.80 5.11 -27.24
N LEU A 705 -29.63 5.01 -28.26
CA LEU A 705 -30.53 3.87 -28.48
C LEU A 705 -29.73 2.59 -28.76
N GLU A 706 -28.68 2.66 -29.58
CA GLU A 706 -27.76 1.54 -29.83
C GLU A 706 -27.08 1.08 -28.55
N ILE A 707 -26.57 2.02 -27.74
CA ILE A 707 -26.01 1.73 -26.42
C ILE A 707 -27.05 1.03 -25.53
N ILE A 708 -28.26 1.55 -25.45
CA ILE A 708 -29.33 0.97 -24.62
C ILE A 708 -29.72 -0.42 -25.13
N ASN A 709 -29.85 -0.62 -26.44
CA ASN A 709 -30.19 -1.91 -27.02
C ASN A 709 -29.07 -2.94 -26.78
N LYS A 710 -27.80 -2.52 -26.89
CA LYS A 710 -26.64 -3.36 -26.61
C LYS A 710 -26.61 -3.86 -25.16
N PHE A 711 -26.84 -2.98 -24.18
CA PHE A 711 -26.70 -3.33 -22.76
C PHE A 711 -28.00 -3.80 -22.08
N TYR A 712 -29.15 -3.32 -22.52
CA TYR A 712 -30.45 -3.55 -21.87
C TYR A 712 -31.52 -4.09 -22.84
N GLY A 713 -31.24 -4.19 -24.14
CA GLY A 713 -32.14 -4.72 -25.16
C GLY A 713 -33.24 -3.75 -25.61
N SER A 714 -33.80 -2.95 -24.71
CA SER A 714 -34.77 -1.90 -25.05
C SER A 714 -34.85 -0.81 -23.97
N VAL A 715 -35.35 0.37 -24.35
CA VAL A 715 -35.61 1.48 -23.40
C VAL A 715 -36.60 1.06 -22.30
N TYR A 716 -37.60 0.23 -22.64
CA TYR A 716 -38.55 -0.30 -21.65
C TYR A 716 -37.85 -1.17 -20.60
N LYS A 717 -36.98 -2.09 -21.03
CA LYS A 717 -36.22 -2.97 -20.12
C LYS A 717 -35.27 -2.16 -19.24
N LEU A 718 -34.57 -1.17 -19.80
CA LEU A 718 -33.73 -0.24 -19.04
C LEU A 718 -34.52 0.46 -17.92
N SER A 719 -35.67 1.03 -18.26
CA SER A 719 -36.55 1.74 -17.31
C SER A 719 -37.00 0.82 -16.17
N LYS A 720 -37.43 -0.40 -16.51
CA LYS A 720 -37.90 -1.40 -15.55
C LYS A 720 -36.79 -1.90 -14.62
N ILE A 721 -35.60 -2.21 -15.16
CA ILE A 721 -34.46 -2.75 -14.38
C ILE A 721 -33.87 -1.69 -13.45
N SER A 722 -33.69 -0.47 -13.95
CA SER A 722 -33.07 0.61 -13.17
C SER A 722 -34.01 1.24 -12.15
N ASN A 723 -35.30 0.92 -12.20
CA ASN A 723 -36.37 1.61 -11.47
C ASN A 723 -36.30 3.14 -11.62
N LYS A 724 -35.89 3.61 -12.81
CA LYS A 724 -35.71 5.03 -13.14
C LYS A 724 -36.33 5.32 -14.49
N ARG A 725 -36.86 6.53 -14.62
CA ARG A 725 -37.61 6.95 -15.81
C ARG A 725 -36.72 6.98 -17.06
N ALA A 726 -37.01 6.11 -18.03
CA ALA A 726 -36.50 6.16 -19.40
C ALA A 726 -37.61 5.80 -20.39
N TYR A 727 -37.91 6.67 -21.37
CA TYR A 727 -38.95 6.41 -22.37
C TYR A 727 -38.73 7.23 -23.64
N ILE A 728 -39.28 6.75 -24.76
CA ILE A 728 -39.26 7.45 -26.04
C ILE A 728 -40.61 8.12 -26.26
N ALA A 729 -40.61 9.39 -26.65
CA ALA A 729 -41.82 10.08 -27.08
C ALA A 729 -41.49 11.12 -28.15
N ARG A 730 -42.30 11.17 -29.22
CA ARG A 730 -42.15 12.14 -30.33
C ARG A 730 -40.72 12.20 -30.91
N GLY A 731 -40.09 11.04 -31.13
CA GLY A 731 -38.73 10.95 -31.68
C GLY A 731 -37.60 11.37 -30.74
N LYS A 732 -37.85 11.52 -29.43
CA LYS A 732 -36.85 11.91 -28.42
C LYS A 732 -36.79 10.87 -27.30
N LEU A 733 -35.59 10.65 -26.77
CA LEU A 733 -35.38 9.84 -25.57
C LEU A 733 -35.36 10.74 -24.33
N TYR A 734 -36.24 10.45 -23.40
CA TYR A 734 -36.29 11.06 -22.08
C TYR A 734 -35.66 10.08 -21.11
N ILE A 735 -34.58 10.46 -20.47
CA ILE A 735 -33.83 9.57 -19.57
C ILE A 735 -33.40 10.31 -18.30
N ASN A 736 -33.54 9.67 -17.14
CA ASN A 736 -33.01 10.18 -15.90
C ASN A 736 -31.49 10.47 -16.01
N VAL A 737 -31.02 11.63 -15.56
CA VAL A 737 -29.62 12.05 -15.71
C VAL A 737 -28.67 11.09 -14.97
N GLY A 738 -29.02 10.63 -13.77
CA GLY A 738 -28.22 9.64 -13.05
C GLY A 738 -28.08 8.34 -13.84
N LEU A 739 -29.17 7.87 -14.45
CA LEU A 739 -29.17 6.70 -15.32
C LEU A 739 -28.35 6.92 -16.60
N LEU A 740 -28.46 8.10 -17.22
CA LEU A 740 -27.65 8.50 -18.37
C LEU A 740 -26.16 8.45 -18.04
N LYS A 741 -25.74 9.05 -16.92
CA LYS A 741 -24.34 9.02 -16.47
C LYS A 741 -23.84 7.59 -16.26
N GLN A 742 -24.65 6.72 -15.67
CA GLN A 742 -24.33 5.31 -15.47
C GLN A 742 -24.17 4.56 -16.80
N LEU A 743 -25.11 4.73 -17.73
CA LEU A 743 -25.05 4.13 -19.06
C LEU A 743 -23.82 4.56 -19.85
N LEU A 744 -23.52 5.85 -19.85
CA LEU A 744 -22.38 6.39 -20.57
C LEU A 744 -21.05 5.93 -19.98
N LYS A 745 -20.98 5.73 -18.66
CA LYS A 745 -19.80 5.12 -18.02
C LYS A 745 -19.65 3.64 -18.37
N LEU A 746 -20.75 2.88 -18.36
CA LEU A 746 -20.77 1.47 -18.78
C LEU A 746 -20.37 1.29 -20.25
N ALA A 747 -20.71 2.26 -21.10
CA ALA A 747 -20.36 2.28 -22.52
C ALA A 747 -19.00 2.94 -22.81
N GLU A 748 -18.25 3.38 -21.80
CA GLU A 748 -16.99 4.14 -21.93
C GLU A 748 -17.11 5.43 -22.76
N LYS A 749 -18.32 5.95 -22.93
CA LYS A 749 -18.66 7.14 -23.73
C LYS A 749 -18.83 8.42 -22.90
N TYR A 750 -18.66 8.34 -21.58
CA TYR A 750 -18.88 9.44 -20.64
C TYR A 750 -18.08 10.71 -20.99
N ASN A 751 -16.80 10.56 -21.34
CA ASN A 751 -15.93 11.70 -21.64
C ASN A 751 -16.34 12.43 -22.93
N GLU A 752 -16.74 11.66 -23.94
CA GLU A 752 -17.26 12.21 -25.20
C GLU A 752 -18.56 12.97 -24.96
N TRP A 753 -19.52 12.36 -24.26
CA TRP A 753 -20.84 12.93 -24.01
C TRP A 753 -20.86 14.16 -23.10
N ARG A 754 -19.86 14.31 -22.22
CA ARG A 754 -19.67 15.55 -21.45
C ARG A 754 -19.44 16.78 -22.33
N ASN A 755 -18.97 16.58 -23.57
CA ASN A 755 -18.76 17.65 -24.55
C ASN A 755 -19.97 17.88 -25.47
N LYS A 756 -21.11 17.23 -25.22
CA LYS A 756 -22.35 17.40 -26.01
C LYS A 756 -23.33 18.34 -25.31
N VAL A 757 -24.05 19.14 -26.10
CA VAL A 757 -25.07 20.05 -25.57
C VAL A 757 -26.40 19.32 -25.38
N ILE A 758 -26.74 19.00 -24.14
CA ILE A 758 -27.93 18.22 -23.78
C ILE A 758 -29.05 19.14 -23.28
N LYS A 759 -30.30 18.83 -23.67
CA LYS A 759 -31.47 19.49 -23.12
C LYS A 759 -31.89 18.82 -21.81
N TYR A 760 -32.13 19.59 -20.77
CA TYR A 760 -32.52 19.07 -19.45
C TYR A 760 -33.92 19.54 -19.06
N SER A 761 -34.61 18.74 -18.27
CA SER A 761 -35.93 19.03 -17.74
C SER A 761 -36.01 18.73 -16.25
N ARG A 762 -36.62 19.67 -15.51
CA ARG A 762 -37.09 19.47 -14.14
C ARG A 762 -38.63 19.40 -14.20
N LYS A 763 -39.17 18.19 -14.27
CA LYS A 763 -40.61 17.91 -14.52
C LYS A 763 -41.11 18.40 -15.88
N SER A 764 -41.83 19.52 -15.94
CA SER A 764 -42.59 19.97 -17.14
C SER A 764 -41.85 20.98 -18.01
N LYS A 765 -40.91 21.76 -17.45
CA LYS A 765 -40.12 22.73 -18.22
C LYS A 765 -38.78 22.13 -18.61
N SER A 766 -38.52 22.13 -19.92
CA SER A 766 -37.25 21.67 -20.49
C SER A 766 -36.51 22.81 -21.17
N GLU A 767 -35.19 22.83 -20.99
CA GLU A 767 -34.34 23.91 -21.44
C GLU A 767 -32.96 23.38 -21.85
N LYS A 768 -32.33 24.04 -22.81
CA LYS A 768 -30.98 23.76 -23.30
C LYS A 768 -30.12 24.99 -22.98
N ILE A 769 -28.92 24.79 -22.46
CA ILE A 769 -27.91 25.84 -22.30
C ILE A 769 -26.87 25.64 -23.42
N LEU A 770 -26.31 26.70 -23.99
CA LEU A 770 -25.47 26.60 -25.20
C LEU A 770 -24.02 26.19 -24.92
N THR A 771 -23.63 26.08 -23.65
CA THR A 771 -22.30 25.64 -23.25
C THR A 771 -22.32 24.23 -22.67
N THR A 772 -21.25 23.47 -22.88
CA THR A 772 -21.05 22.13 -22.30
C THR A 772 -20.17 22.18 -21.06
N LYS A 773 -19.43 23.27 -20.87
CA LYS A 773 -18.50 23.50 -19.76
C LYS A 773 -18.79 24.83 -19.08
N ILE A 774 -18.28 25.01 -17.86
CA ILE A 774 -18.25 26.34 -17.25
C ILE A 774 -17.13 27.14 -17.92
N THR A 775 -17.50 28.11 -18.75
CA THR A 775 -16.55 28.98 -19.47
C THR A 775 -16.17 30.19 -18.62
N PRO A 776 -15.10 30.93 -18.97
CA PRO A 776 -14.77 32.18 -18.29
C PRO A 776 -15.93 33.20 -18.28
N GLU A 777 -16.73 33.30 -19.34
CA GLU A 777 -17.91 34.18 -19.37
C GLU A 777 -18.95 33.76 -18.34
N LEU A 778 -19.22 32.45 -18.21
CA LEU A 778 -20.13 31.95 -17.18
C LEU A 778 -19.53 32.11 -15.77
N GLY A 779 -18.21 31.93 -15.61
CA GLY A 779 -17.49 32.24 -14.38
C GLY A 779 -17.69 33.69 -13.95
N TYR A 780 -17.50 34.63 -14.89
CA TYR A 780 -17.75 36.05 -14.68
C TYR A 780 -19.20 36.31 -14.24
N LEU A 781 -20.19 35.71 -14.91
CA LEU A 781 -21.59 35.85 -14.51
C LEU A 781 -21.84 35.34 -13.10
N ILE A 782 -21.30 34.18 -12.71
CA ILE A 782 -21.44 33.63 -11.36
C ILE A 782 -20.87 34.60 -10.32
N GLY A 783 -19.69 35.17 -10.57
CA GLY A 783 -19.06 36.16 -9.69
C GLY A 783 -19.84 37.46 -9.61
N PHE A 784 -20.38 37.93 -10.73
CA PHE A 784 -21.20 39.15 -10.78
C PHE A 784 -22.54 38.96 -10.05
N ILE A 785 -23.17 37.80 -10.21
CA ILE A 785 -24.43 37.45 -9.52
C ILE A 785 -24.22 37.29 -8.01
N LEU A 786 -23.02 36.89 -7.56
CA LEU A 786 -22.71 36.84 -6.13
C LEU A 786 -22.79 38.22 -5.46
N GLY A 787 -22.40 39.28 -6.16
CA GLY A 787 -22.50 40.65 -5.64
C GLY A 787 -23.90 41.24 -5.83
N ASP A 788 -24.28 41.52 -7.08
CA ASP A 788 -25.49 42.31 -7.40
C ASP A 788 -26.72 41.45 -7.77
N GLY A 789 -26.62 40.13 -7.63
CA GLY A 789 -27.59 39.18 -8.17
C GLY A 789 -28.46 38.51 -7.12
N HIS A 790 -29.70 38.23 -7.51
CA HIS A 790 -30.67 37.47 -6.74
C HIS A 790 -31.12 36.25 -7.55
N VAL A 791 -30.89 35.06 -7.00
CA VAL A 791 -31.27 33.79 -7.62
C VAL A 791 -32.51 33.23 -6.93
N ILE A 792 -33.57 32.96 -7.69
CA ILE A 792 -34.77 32.27 -7.23
C ILE A 792 -34.80 30.93 -7.93
N LEU A 793 -34.76 29.85 -7.16
CA LEU A 793 -34.83 28.50 -7.69
C LEU A 793 -35.82 27.67 -6.87
N ASP A 794 -36.97 27.36 -7.46
CA ASP A 794 -37.99 26.48 -6.88
C ASP A 794 -38.24 25.26 -7.78
N LYS A 795 -39.23 24.42 -7.42
CA LYS A 795 -39.55 23.18 -8.16
C LYS A 795 -40.02 23.42 -9.61
N ARG A 796 -40.48 24.62 -9.97
CA ARG A 796 -41.13 24.97 -11.26
C ARG A 796 -40.55 26.22 -11.95
N ARG A 797 -39.72 27.01 -11.26
CA ARG A 797 -39.18 28.29 -11.72
C ARG A 797 -37.69 28.40 -11.36
N GLY A 798 -36.90 28.86 -12.31
CA GLY A 798 -35.55 29.35 -12.07
C GLY A 798 -35.45 30.75 -12.65
N LEU A 799 -35.08 31.72 -11.83
CA LEU A 799 -34.96 33.12 -12.19
C LEU A 799 -33.65 33.66 -11.62
N VAL A 800 -32.86 34.31 -12.45
CA VAL A 800 -31.78 35.17 -11.97
C VAL A 800 -32.18 36.61 -12.28
N ARG A 801 -32.09 37.47 -11.27
CA ARG A 801 -32.32 38.91 -11.39
C ARG A 801 -31.06 39.64 -10.93
N ILE A 802 -30.56 40.55 -11.76
CA ILE A 802 -29.41 41.40 -11.46
C ILE A 802 -29.92 42.84 -11.42
N THR A 803 -29.56 43.60 -10.39
CA THR A 803 -30.01 44.98 -10.21
C THR A 803 -28.79 45.87 -10.00
N GLN A 804 -28.59 46.87 -10.86
CA GLN A 804 -27.42 47.75 -10.79
C GLN A 804 -27.76 49.17 -11.28
N SER A 805 -27.00 50.17 -10.84
CA SER A 805 -27.11 51.56 -11.27
C SER A 805 -26.86 51.71 -12.77
N SER A 806 -27.61 52.62 -13.40
CA SER A 806 -27.39 53.02 -14.80
C SER A 806 -25.98 53.56 -15.07
N LYS A 807 -25.28 54.07 -14.05
CA LYS A 807 -23.88 54.54 -14.17
C LYS A 807 -22.90 53.44 -14.60
N HIS A 808 -23.27 52.17 -14.44
CA HIS A 808 -22.47 51.00 -14.82
C HIS A 808 -22.98 50.31 -16.10
N GLU A 809 -23.64 51.06 -17.00
CA GLU A 809 -24.22 50.53 -18.24
C GLU A 809 -23.25 49.71 -19.12
N PRO A 810 -21.95 50.09 -19.29
CA PRO A 810 -21.00 49.26 -20.04
C PRO A 810 -20.81 47.85 -19.45
N ILE A 811 -20.80 47.74 -18.11
CA ILE A 811 -20.70 46.47 -17.40
C ILE A 811 -21.99 45.66 -17.61
N LEU A 812 -23.15 46.30 -17.53
CA LEU A 812 -24.45 45.66 -17.76
C LEU A 812 -24.60 45.13 -19.18
N ASN A 813 -24.16 45.87 -20.20
CA ASN A 813 -24.17 45.41 -21.59
C ASN A 813 -23.31 44.16 -21.78
N LYS A 814 -22.17 44.09 -21.09
CA LYS A 814 -21.33 42.89 -21.06
C LYS A 814 -22.03 41.70 -20.39
N VAL A 815 -22.68 41.93 -19.25
CA VAL A 815 -23.47 40.91 -18.54
C VAL A 815 -24.59 40.37 -19.43
N ILE A 816 -25.36 41.25 -20.09
CA ILE A 816 -26.42 40.87 -21.03
C ILE A 816 -25.85 40.00 -22.15
N LYS A 817 -24.79 40.45 -22.81
CA LYS A 817 -24.11 39.69 -23.87
C LYS A 817 -23.68 38.29 -23.41
N TYR A 818 -23.09 38.18 -22.22
CA TYR A 818 -22.65 36.89 -21.68
C TYR A 818 -23.83 35.98 -21.31
N ILE A 819 -24.93 36.52 -20.76
CA ILE A 819 -26.17 35.77 -20.51
C ILE A 819 -26.74 35.24 -21.82
N SER A 820 -26.89 36.09 -22.83
CA SER A 820 -27.44 35.72 -24.13
C SER A 820 -26.59 34.65 -24.83
N LYS A 821 -25.26 34.78 -24.79
CA LYS A 821 -24.33 33.76 -25.31
C LYS A 821 -24.43 32.42 -24.57
N THR A 822 -24.65 32.45 -23.25
CA THR A 822 -24.71 31.24 -22.42
C THR A 822 -26.04 30.50 -22.54
N VAL A 823 -27.15 31.24 -22.42
CA VAL A 823 -28.51 30.68 -22.35
C VAL A 823 -29.15 30.57 -23.75
N GLY A 824 -28.66 31.34 -24.72
CA GLY A 824 -29.21 31.39 -26.07
C GLY A 824 -30.49 32.22 -26.20
N LYS A 825 -30.77 33.09 -25.23
CA LYS A 825 -31.94 33.98 -25.19
C LYS A 825 -31.59 35.30 -24.55
N GLU A 826 -32.16 36.39 -25.07
CA GLU A 826 -32.00 37.72 -24.49
C GLU A 826 -32.70 37.83 -23.12
N PRO A 827 -32.04 38.39 -22.09
CA PRO A 827 -32.67 38.66 -20.81
C PRO A 827 -33.63 39.85 -20.90
N GLN A 828 -34.64 39.87 -20.03
CA GLN A 828 -35.53 41.02 -19.90
C GLN A 828 -34.83 42.15 -19.15
N VAL A 829 -34.76 43.33 -19.78
CA VAL A 829 -34.17 44.54 -19.19
C VAL A 829 -35.27 45.54 -18.84
N ARG A 830 -35.26 46.08 -17.61
CA ARG A 830 -36.19 47.12 -17.15
C ARG A 830 -35.41 48.25 -16.49
N ARG A 831 -35.73 49.50 -16.83
CA ARG A 831 -35.18 50.70 -16.18
C ARG A 831 -36.21 51.28 -15.22
N ARG A 832 -35.79 51.71 -14.04
CA ARG A 832 -36.64 52.33 -13.01
C ARG A 832 -35.88 53.43 -12.28
N HIS A 833 -36.58 54.51 -11.97
CA HIS A 833 -36.09 55.53 -11.06
C HIS A 833 -36.45 55.13 -9.63
N VAL A 834 -35.47 55.08 -8.72
CA VAL A 834 -35.66 54.64 -7.33
C VAL A 834 -35.20 55.73 -6.37
N ILE A 835 -36.07 56.04 -5.41
CA ILE A 835 -35.77 56.97 -4.32
C ILE A 835 -35.53 56.13 -3.07
N SER A 836 -34.34 56.24 -2.49
CA SER A 836 -33.91 55.48 -1.32
C SER A 836 -33.38 56.41 -0.23
N ASN A 837 -33.50 56.02 1.04
CA ASN A 837 -32.97 56.80 2.16
C ASN A 837 -31.76 56.06 2.73
N ILE A 838 -30.55 56.53 2.43
CA ILE A 838 -29.29 55.88 2.83
C ILE A 838 -28.59 56.80 3.83
N ASN A 839 -28.37 56.31 5.06
CA ASN A 839 -27.79 57.07 6.17
C ASN A 839 -28.49 58.43 6.43
N GLY A 840 -29.82 58.46 6.33
CA GLY A 840 -30.63 59.66 6.55
C GLY A 840 -30.61 60.68 5.40
N ARG A 841 -29.99 60.35 4.26
CA ARG A 841 -30.01 61.17 3.04
C ARG A 841 -30.88 60.51 1.98
N ARG A 842 -31.78 61.29 1.39
CA ARG A 842 -32.57 60.89 0.22
C ARG A 842 -31.63 60.83 -1.00
N VAL A 843 -31.49 59.64 -1.56
CA VAL A 843 -30.66 59.33 -2.73
C VAL A 843 -31.58 58.84 -3.84
N GLU A 844 -31.62 59.60 -4.93
CA GLU A 844 -32.31 59.25 -6.16
C GLU A 844 -31.31 58.55 -7.10
N SER A 845 -31.69 57.39 -7.63
CA SER A 845 -30.85 56.63 -8.54
C SER A 845 -31.68 55.97 -9.63
N ASP A 846 -31.21 56.08 -10.86
CA ASP A 846 -31.68 55.25 -11.96
C ASP A 846 -31.05 53.87 -11.86
N VAL A 847 -31.91 52.85 -11.92
CA VAL A 847 -31.55 51.44 -11.72
C VAL A 847 -32.00 50.63 -12.93
N VAL A 848 -31.13 49.75 -13.39
CA VAL A 848 -31.38 48.79 -14.46
C VAL A 848 -31.51 47.40 -13.82
N THR A 849 -32.61 46.72 -14.11
CA THR A 849 -32.86 45.34 -13.69
C THR A 849 -32.80 44.42 -14.90
N VAL A 850 -31.89 43.44 -14.87
CA VAL A 850 -31.76 42.38 -15.88
C VAL A 850 -32.32 41.09 -15.30
N THR A 851 -33.28 40.48 -15.97
CA THR A 851 -33.97 39.26 -15.50
C THR A 851 -33.90 38.15 -16.54
N ILE A 852 -33.41 36.98 -16.16
CA ILE A 852 -33.38 35.78 -17.01
C ILE A 852 -34.15 34.64 -16.35
N ASN A 853 -35.12 34.08 -17.09
CA ASN A 853 -35.93 32.95 -16.65
C ASN A 853 -35.40 31.66 -17.28
N SER A 854 -34.49 31.02 -16.57
CA SER A 854 -33.79 29.82 -17.01
C SER A 854 -33.53 28.92 -15.82
N ILE A 855 -34.13 27.71 -15.82
CA ILE A 855 -34.02 26.78 -14.70
C ILE A 855 -32.65 26.11 -14.65
N VAL A 856 -32.07 25.81 -15.82
CA VAL A 856 -30.75 25.21 -15.94
C VAL A 856 -29.68 26.22 -15.50
N PHE A 857 -29.73 27.45 -16.02
CA PHE A 857 -28.78 28.51 -15.66
C PHE A 857 -28.88 28.87 -14.17
N SER A 858 -30.10 29.09 -13.65
CA SER A 858 -30.29 29.41 -12.23
C SER A 858 -29.78 28.29 -11.32
N TYR A 859 -29.94 27.02 -11.73
CA TYR A 859 -29.39 25.89 -10.98
C TYR A 859 -27.86 25.89 -10.98
N ILE A 860 -27.22 26.08 -12.14
CA ILE A 860 -25.75 26.11 -12.26
C ILE A 860 -25.18 27.24 -11.40
N VAL A 861 -25.77 28.44 -11.46
CA VAL A 861 -25.33 29.56 -10.62
C VAL A 861 -25.50 29.23 -9.15
N ASN A 862 -26.69 28.76 -8.73
CA ASN A 862 -26.95 28.41 -7.33
C ASN A 862 -26.00 27.31 -6.81
N TYR A 863 -25.67 26.32 -7.63
CA TYR A 863 -24.75 25.23 -7.30
C TYR A 863 -23.35 25.71 -6.86
N PHE A 864 -22.88 26.83 -7.43
CA PHE A 864 -21.61 27.44 -7.05
C PHE A 864 -21.74 28.44 -5.89
N LEU A 865 -22.87 29.15 -5.79
CA LEU A 865 -23.07 30.19 -4.75
C LEU A 865 -23.50 29.62 -3.39
N GLU A 866 -24.12 28.45 -3.34
CA GLU A 866 -24.61 27.85 -2.09
C GLU A 866 -23.49 27.46 -1.12
N ASN A 867 -23.84 27.32 0.16
CA ASN A 867 -22.96 26.81 1.22
C ASN A 867 -21.62 27.55 1.36
N GLY A 868 -21.60 28.87 1.17
CA GLY A 868 -20.38 29.68 1.30
C GLY A 868 -19.34 29.36 0.23
N LEU A 869 -19.77 29.27 -1.03
CA LEU A 869 -18.89 29.11 -2.21
C LEU A 869 -18.08 27.82 -2.23
N LYS A 870 -18.53 26.76 -1.54
CA LYS A 870 -17.74 25.53 -1.37
C LYS A 870 -17.26 24.93 -2.70
N ARG A 871 -18.06 25.06 -3.77
CA ARG A 871 -17.78 24.45 -5.09
C ARG A 871 -17.05 25.36 -6.06
N VAL A 872 -16.85 26.64 -5.72
CA VAL A 872 -16.08 27.58 -6.55
C VAL A 872 -14.63 27.08 -6.72
N PHE A 873 -14.11 26.36 -5.73
CA PHE A 873 -12.79 25.72 -5.78
C PHE A 873 -12.64 24.66 -6.88
N LYS A 874 -13.75 24.10 -7.39
CA LYS A 874 -13.75 23.16 -8.53
C LYS A 874 -13.46 23.87 -9.86
N LEU A 875 -13.62 25.19 -9.93
CA LEU A 875 -13.43 25.91 -11.18
C LEU A 875 -11.95 25.92 -11.58
N PRO A 876 -11.64 25.75 -12.88
CA PRO A 876 -10.27 25.87 -13.36
C PRO A 876 -9.78 27.31 -13.20
N ASN A 877 -8.46 27.51 -13.15
CA ASN A 877 -7.86 28.83 -12.95
C ASN A 877 -8.36 29.87 -13.96
N SER A 878 -8.53 29.52 -15.23
CA SER A 878 -9.05 30.42 -16.27
C SER A 878 -10.44 30.98 -15.94
N VAL A 879 -11.33 30.14 -15.41
CA VAL A 879 -12.69 30.50 -15.03
C VAL A 879 -12.70 31.28 -13.71
N LEU A 880 -11.85 30.90 -12.76
CA LEU A 880 -11.72 31.63 -11.49
C LEU A 880 -11.28 33.09 -11.67
N ARG A 881 -10.36 33.36 -12.61
CA ARG A 881 -9.96 34.74 -12.95
C ARG A 881 -11.17 35.57 -13.34
N ALA A 882 -12.02 35.01 -14.20
CA ALA A 882 -13.24 35.67 -14.66
C ALA A 882 -14.29 35.78 -13.53
N PHE A 883 -14.43 34.76 -12.67
CA PHE A 883 -15.27 34.83 -11.46
C PHE A 883 -14.85 35.99 -10.54
N ILE A 884 -13.55 36.12 -10.23
CA ILE A 884 -13.05 37.23 -9.41
C ILE A 884 -13.31 38.56 -10.13
N ALA A 885 -13.13 38.62 -11.45
CA ALA A 885 -13.43 39.82 -12.24
C ALA A 885 -14.90 40.24 -12.13
N GLY A 886 -15.84 39.30 -12.21
CA GLY A 886 -17.27 39.58 -12.05
C GLY A 886 -17.62 40.05 -10.64
N LEU A 887 -16.99 39.47 -9.62
CA LEU A 887 -17.15 39.90 -8.23
C LEU A 887 -16.57 41.31 -8.00
N ILE A 888 -15.46 41.66 -8.66
CA ILE A 888 -14.90 43.01 -8.61
C ILE A 888 -15.82 44.01 -9.33
N ASP A 889 -16.30 43.69 -10.52
CA ASP A 889 -17.14 44.59 -11.33
C ASP A 889 -18.53 44.83 -10.71
N SER A 890 -19.03 43.94 -9.86
CA SER A 890 -20.25 44.13 -9.06
C SER A 890 -19.95 44.89 -7.77
N ASP A 891 -19.66 44.18 -6.68
CA ASP A 891 -19.52 44.73 -5.31
C ASP A 891 -18.08 45.08 -4.90
N GLY A 892 -17.09 44.74 -5.73
CA GLY A 892 -15.70 45.11 -5.45
C GLY A 892 -15.38 46.57 -5.76
N SER A 893 -14.37 47.09 -5.08
CA SER A 893 -13.82 48.42 -5.36
C SER A 893 -12.29 48.37 -5.42
N ILE A 894 -11.72 49.13 -6.36
CA ILE A 894 -10.29 49.41 -6.47
C ILE A 894 -10.13 50.89 -6.16
N SER A 895 -9.50 51.23 -5.04
CA SER A 895 -9.44 52.59 -4.52
C SER A 895 -8.02 53.01 -4.14
N ILE A 896 -7.72 54.30 -4.25
CA ILE A 896 -6.46 54.90 -3.77
C ILE A 896 -6.77 55.67 -2.49
N LYS A 897 -6.26 55.18 -1.36
CA LYS A 897 -6.43 55.80 -0.03
C LYS A 897 -5.18 56.57 0.37
N LYS A 898 -5.35 57.61 1.20
CA LYS A 898 -4.24 58.36 1.81
C LYS A 898 -3.90 57.74 3.16
N ALA A 899 -2.64 57.36 3.38
CA ALA A 899 -2.13 56.81 4.64
C ALA A 899 -1.04 57.72 5.20
N ARG A 900 -1.03 57.98 6.51
CA ARG A 900 0.00 58.80 7.18
C ARG A 900 0.98 57.90 7.92
N LYS A 901 2.27 58.09 7.69
CA LYS A 901 3.35 57.40 8.43
C LYS A 901 4.49 58.38 8.70
N ASN A 902 4.88 58.52 9.97
CA ASN A 902 5.91 59.46 10.44
C ASN A 902 5.70 60.90 9.88
N GLY A 903 4.47 61.41 9.98
CA GLY A 903 4.11 62.75 9.50
C GLY A 903 3.87 62.88 7.99
N LYS A 904 4.45 62.01 7.14
CA LYS A 904 4.30 62.02 5.67
C LYS A 904 3.04 61.30 5.19
N ILE A 905 2.39 61.83 4.15
CA ILE A 905 1.18 61.27 3.52
C ILE A 905 1.58 60.45 2.29
N TYR A 906 1.12 59.20 2.23
CA TYR A 906 1.34 58.25 1.16
C TYR A 906 0.02 57.88 0.48
N LYS A 907 0.03 57.67 -0.84
CA LYS A 907 -1.10 57.08 -1.58
C LYS A 907 -0.93 55.56 -1.63
N VAL A 908 -1.93 54.81 -1.18
CA VAL A 908 -1.92 53.35 -1.10
C VAL A 908 -3.11 52.80 -1.87
N ALA A 909 -2.88 51.78 -2.70
CA ALA A 909 -3.96 51.11 -3.42
C ALA A 909 -4.60 50.03 -2.54
N HIS A 910 -5.92 49.99 -2.53
CA HIS A 910 -6.72 49.02 -1.79
C HIS A 910 -7.70 48.38 -2.77
N VAL A 911 -7.84 47.06 -2.68
CA VAL A 911 -8.97 46.35 -3.27
C VAL A 911 -9.83 45.83 -2.13
N ASP A 912 -11.10 46.23 -2.11
CA ASP A 912 -12.07 45.85 -1.10
C ASP A 912 -13.21 45.09 -1.79
N ILE A 913 -13.48 43.85 -1.36
CA ILE A 913 -14.58 43.01 -1.84
C ILE A 913 -15.58 42.86 -0.70
N VAL A 914 -16.78 43.39 -0.88
CA VAL A 914 -17.86 43.32 0.10
C VAL A 914 -18.67 42.04 -0.10
N LEU A 915 -18.99 41.34 0.98
CA LEU A 915 -19.73 40.07 0.94
C LEU A 915 -20.83 40.05 2.00
N ALA A 916 -21.89 39.29 1.71
CA ALA A 916 -23.09 39.22 2.54
C ALA A 916 -22.86 38.52 3.89
N ASN A 917 -21.95 37.54 3.96
CA ASN A 917 -21.69 36.79 5.17
C ASN A 917 -20.24 36.30 5.30
N ILE A 918 -19.87 35.90 6.52
CA ILE A 918 -18.53 35.45 6.85
C ILE A 918 -18.13 34.16 6.14
N GLU A 919 -19.07 33.25 5.87
CA GLU A 919 -18.80 31.97 5.22
C GLU A 919 -18.32 32.16 3.77
N GLN A 920 -18.93 33.08 3.03
CA GLN A 920 -18.45 33.52 1.71
C GLN A 920 -17.08 34.21 1.82
N ALA A 921 -16.92 35.07 2.82
CA ALA A 921 -15.68 35.82 3.03
C ALA A 921 -14.48 34.94 3.41
N LYS A 922 -14.71 33.77 4.02
CA LYS A 922 -13.66 32.77 4.27
C LYS A 922 -13.17 32.09 2.98
N ALA A 923 -14.03 31.94 1.98
CA ALA A 923 -13.65 31.28 0.72
C ALA A 923 -12.78 32.17 -0.20
N ILE A 924 -13.11 33.47 -0.30
CA ILE A 924 -12.44 34.38 -1.25
C ILE A 924 -10.92 34.50 -1.03
N PRO A 925 -10.39 34.66 0.20
CA PRO A 925 -8.94 34.70 0.40
C PRO A 925 -8.25 33.41 -0.04
N LEU A 926 -8.83 32.22 0.21
CA LEU A 926 -8.25 30.96 -0.28
C LEU A 926 -8.31 30.86 -1.81
N ILE A 927 -9.36 31.38 -2.45
CA ILE A 927 -9.44 31.46 -3.92
C ILE A 927 -8.31 32.36 -4.46
N LEU A 928 -8.07 33.52 -3.83
CA LEU A 928 -6.98 34.43 -4.20
C LEU A 928 -5.60 33.79 -3.99
N ARG A 929 -5.43 32.93 -2.97
CA ARG A 929 -4.20 32.16 -2.74
C ARG A 929 -3.85 31.18 -3.87
N ARG A 930 -4.81 30.72 -4.70
CA ARG A 930 -4.50 29.95 -5.93
C ARG A 930 -3.70 30.77 -6.95
N PHE A 931 -3.74 32.09 -6.84
CA PHE A 931 -3.01 33.02 -7.68
C PHE A 931 -1.86 33.69 -6.92
N ASP A 932 -1.52 33.20 -5.71
CA ASP A 932 -0.49 33.79 -4.85
C ASP A 932 -0.76 35.30 -4.66
N ILE A 933 -1.97 35.60 -4.19
CA ILE A 933 -2.46 36.93 -3.81
C ILE A 933 -2.93 36.83 -2.36
N TYR A 934 -2.28 37.56 -1.46
CA TYR A 934 -2.67 37.60 -0.06
C TYR A 934 -3.79 38.63 0.19
N SER A 935 -4.73 38.28 1.07
CA SER A 935 -5.84 39.15 1.47
C SER A 935 -6.25 38.86 2.92
N ARG A 936 -6.98 39.81 3.52
CA ARG A 936 -7.46 39.71 4.90
C ARG A 936 -8.96 39.90 4.98
N ILE A 937 -9.60 39.22 5.91
CA ILE A 937 -11.02 39.38 6.21
C ILE A 937 -11.17 40.45 7.30
N LYS A 938 -11.97 41.47 7.02
CA LYS A 938 -12.35 42.51 7.97
C LYS A 938 -13.83 42.41 8.30
N ARG A 939 -14.15 42.45 9.59
CA ARG A 939 -15.52 42.43 10.10
C ARG A 939 -15.90 43.83 10.57
N ALA A 940 -16.97 44.38 10.01
CA ALA A 940 -17.69 45.55 10.51
C ALA A 940 -19.07 45.11 11.01
N LYS A 941 -19.77 45.94 11.80
CA LYS A 941 -21.03 45.59 12.48
C LYS A 941 -22.04 44.81 11.61
N ASN A 942 -22.17 45.16 10.33
CA ASN A 942 -23.13 44.54 9.40
C ASN A 942 -22.51 44.08 8.07
N VAL A 943 -21.18 44.16 7.89
CA VAL A 943 -20.53 43.92 6.59
C VAL A 943 -19.23 43.16 6.78
N VAL A 944 -19.00 42.15 5.94
CA VAL A 944 -17.71 41.45 5.88
C VAL A 944 -17.00 41.83 4.59
N THR A 945 -15.75 42.28 4.70
CA THR A 945 -14.95 42.75 3.57
C THR A 945 -13.67 41.94 3.47
N VAL A 946 -13.36 41.44 2.28
CA VAL A 946 -12.05 40.87 1.96
C VAL A 946 -11.20 41.97 1.34
N GLN A 947 -10.09 42.29 1.98
CA GLN A 947 -9.24 43.43 1.65
C GLN A 947 -7.84 42.98 1.20
N ILE A 948 -7.36 43.57 0.12
CA ILE A 948 -6.00 43.44 -0.41
C ILE A 948 -5.34 44.81 -0.35
N THR A 949 -4.21 44.90 0.35
CA THR A 949 -3.49 46.16 0.60
C THR A 949 -2.05 46.16 0.11
N CYS A 950 -1.47 44.98 -0.13
CA CYS A 950 -0.11 44.88 -0.62
C CYS A 950 -0.07 45.30 -2.09
N ARG A 951 0.80 46.26 -2.43
CA ARG A 951 0.89 46.78 -3.80
C ARG A 951 1.14 45.67 -4.83
N LYS A 952 2.06 44.74 -4.55
CA LYS A 952 2.39 43.62 -5.45
C LYS A 952 1.17 42.73 -5.69
N ASP A 953 0.42 42.43 -4.64
CA ASP A 953 -0.80 41.61 -4.73
C ASP A 953 -1.93 42.34 -5.48
N VAL A 954 -2.07 43.66 -5.28
CA VAL A 954 -3.03 44.50 -6.04
C VAL A 954 -2.65 44.56 -7.52
N GLU A 955 -1.38 44.80 -7.85
CA GLU A 955 -0.86 44.78 -9.24
C GLU A 955 -1.16 43.43 -9.90
N LYS A 956 -0.83 42.34 -9.19
CA LYS A 956 -1.05 40.98 -9.66
C LYS A 956 -2.53 40.69 -9.85
N LEU A 957 -3.40 41.11 -8.93
CA LEU A 957 -4.84 40.95 -9.08
C LEU A 957 -5.36 41.70 -10.30
N ILE A 958 -4.98 42.98 -10.46
CA ILE A 958 -5.43 43.83 -11.58
C ILE A 958 -5.05 43.16 -12.90
N GLU A 959 -3.78 42.82 -13.10
CA GLU A 959 -3.32 42.18 -14.34
C GLU A 959 -3.98 40.82 -14.58
N LEU A 960 -4.23 40.04 -13.51
CA LEU A 960 -4.90 38.75 -13.59
C LEU A 960 -6.35 38.85 -14.12
N ILE A 961 -7.09 39.88 -13.70
CA ILE A 961 -8.52 40.03 -14.03
C ILE A 961 -8.79 41.05 -15.15
N LYS A 962 -7.80 41.84 -15.56
CA LYS A 962 -7.89 42.88 -16.59
C LYS A 962 -8.55 42.42 -17.91
N PRO A 963 -8.36 41.19 -18.42
CA PRO A 963 -9.07 40.74 -19.62
C PRO A 963 -10.60 40.64 -19.44
N TYR A 964 -11.07 40.55 -18.20
CA TYR A 964 -12.47 40.29 -17.86
C TYR A 964 -13.13 41.41 -17.05
N SER A 965 -12.39 42.25 -16.31
CA SER A 965 -12.95 43.31 -15.46
C SER A 965 -12.77 44.70 -16.08
N LEU A 966 -13.86 45.44 -16.22
CA LEU A 966 -13.82 46.83 -16.67
C LEU A 966 -13.21 47.75 -15.60
N LYS A 967 -13.54 47.51 -14.32
CA LYS A 967 -12.94 48.28 -13.21
C LYS A 967 -11.42 48.11 -13.17
N ALA A 968 -10.92 46.89 -13.39
CA ALA A 968 -9.48 46.61 -13.44
C ALA A 968 -8.80 47.19 -14.67
N SER A 969 -9.45 47.17 -15.86
CA SER A 969 -8.87 47.77 -17.07
C SER A 969 -8.72 49.29 -16.98
N LEU A 970 -9.57 49.95 -16.18
CA LEU A 970 -9.52 51.39 -15.94
C LEU A 970 -8.68 51.77 -14.71
N ALA A 971 -8.23 50.80 -13.92
CA ALA A 971 -7.46 51.05 -12.71
C ALA A 971 -6.04 51.49 -13.03
N SER A 972 -5.61 52.63 -12.48
CA SER A 972 -4.23 53.09 -12.51
C SER A 972 -3.67 53.17 -11.10
N LEU A 973 -2.46 52.64 -10.90
CA LEU A 973 -1.79 52.65 -9.60
C LEU A 973 -0.85 53.85 -9.50
N PRO A 974 -0.74 54.49 -8.32
CA PRO A 974 0.17 55.62 -8.14
C PRO A 974 1.64 55.18 -8.36
N PRO A 975 2.57 56.08 -8.70
CA PRO A 975 3.98 55.72 -8.89
C PRO A 975 4.60 55.17 -7.59
N LYS A 976 5.52 54.20 -7.72
CA LYS A 976 6.20 53.56 -6.59
C LYS A 976 7.27 54.50 -6.04
N ILE A 977 7.05 55.05 -4.84
CA ILE A 977 8.01 55.94 -4.16
C ILE A 977 8.97 55.15 -3.26
N LYS A 978 8.45 54.21 -2.46
CA LYS A 978 9.24 53.40 -1.53
C LYS A 978 8.58 52.04 -1.32
N ALA A 979 9.36 50.95 -1.37
CA ALA A 979 8.89 49.62 -1.00
C ALA A 979 8.89 49.49 0.53
N ILE A 980 7.75 49.17 1.11
CA ILE A 980 7.64 48.79 2.52
C ILE A 980 7.46 47.27 2.53
N PRO A 981 8.38 46.51 3.17
CA PRO A 981 8.24 45.07 3.29
C PRO A 981 6.92 44.75 3.98
N SER A 982 6.16 43.84 3.39
CA SER A 982 4.89 43.41 3.93
C SER A 982 5.10 42.29 4.95
N ARG A 983 4.24 42.23 5.97
CA ARG A 983 4.43 41.34 7.14
C ARG A 983 4.34 39.86 6.77
N GLU A 984 3.58 39.52 5.74
CA GLU A 984 3.46 38.16 5.22
C GLU A 984 4.75 37.63 4.55
N ASN A 985 5.72 38.51 4.29
CA ASN A 985 7.04 38.13 3.80
C ASN A 985 8.07 37.93 4.91
N VAL A 986 7.68 38.02 6.18
CA VAL A 986 8.55 37.66 7.31
C VAL A 986 8.80 36.15 7.28
N ILE A 987 10.06 35.75 7.47
CA ILE A 987 10.44 34.34 7.56
C ILE A 987 10.52 33.90 9.04
N PRO A 988 10.49 32.58 9.32
CA PRO A 988 10.56 32.07 10.69
C PRO A 988 11.80 32.54 11.44
N ARG A 989 11.64 32.76 12.75
CA ARG A 989 12.69 33.32 13.61
C ARG A 989 13.94 32.44 13.66
N LYS A 990 13.76 31.13 13.84
CA LYS A 990 14.84 30.14 13.85
C LYS A 990 15.68 30.24 12.57
N ILE A 991 15.03 30.22 11.41
CA ILE A 991 15.68 30.35 10.10
C ILE A 991 16.35 31.72 9.93
N SER A 992 15.70 32.81 10.35
CA SER A 992 16.28 34.16 10.27
C SER A 992 17.62 34.25 11.01
N ILE A 993 17.66 33.74 12.24
CA ILE A 993 18.85 33.76 13.10
C ILE A 993 19.96 32.90 12.50
N GLU A 994 19.60 31.72 11.99
CA GLU A 994 20.57 30.79 11.42
C GLU A 994 21.21 31.32 10.13
N ILE A 995 20.40 31.89 9.23
CA ILE A 995 20.90 32.59 8.03
C ILE A 995 21.81 33.76 8.44
N ALA A 996 21.38 34.55 9.44
CA ALA A 996 22.18 35.70 9.88
C ALA A 996 23.53 35.27 10.46
N ARG A 997 23.55 34.21 11.28
CA ARG A 997 24.76 33.63 11.86
C ARG A 997 25.71 33.14 10.77
N LYS A 998 25.23 32.32 9.82
CA LYS A 998 26.05 31.75 8.74
C LYS A 998 26.61 32.85 7.81
N LEU A 999 25.81 33.86 7.46
CA LEU A 999 26.29 34.97 6.63
C LEU A 999 27.37 35.80 7.33
N ILE A 1000 27.23 36.07 8.63
CA ILE A 1000 28.24 36.80 9.42
C ILE A 1000 29.56 36.00 9.51
N THR A 1001 29.49 34.67 9.62
CA THR A 1001 30.70 33.83 9.69
C THR A 1001 31.38 33.65 8.33
N SER A 1002 30.62 33.66 7.24
CA SER A 1002 31.15 33.36 5.90
C SER A 1002 31.62 34.58 5.11
N ILE A 1003 31.23 35.79 5.51
CA ILE A 1003 31.57 37.04 4.81
C ILE A 1003 32.37 37.94 5.75
N ARG A 1004 33.43 38.57 5.25
CA ARG A 1004 34.22 39.51 6.05
C ARG A 1004 33.33 40.65 6.54
N ILE A 1005 33.43 40.97 7.84
CA ILE A 1005 32.63 42.01 8.49
C ILE A 1005 32.74 43.35 7.74
N TYR A 1006 33.92 43.70 7.24
CA TYR A 1006 34.13 44.91 6.43
C TYR A 1006 33.19 44.98 5.21
N ASP A 1007 32.99 43.87 4.48
CA ASP A 1007 32.11 43.81 3.32
C ASP A 1007 30.63 43.91 3.71
N LEU A 1008 30.25 43.33 4.85
CA LEU A 1008 28.90 43.45 5.43
C LEU A 1008 28.60 44.87 5.93
N VAL A 1009 29.60 45.59 6.46
CA VAL A 1009 29.47 46.97 6.91
C VAL A 1009 29.40 47.92 5.71
N LYS A 1010 30.30 47.77 4.73
CA LYS A 1010 30.31 48.57 3.49
C LYS A 1010 29.00 48.46 2.72
N SER A 1011 28.36 47.30 2.75
CA SER A 1011 27.07 47.05 2.09
C SER A 1011 25.85 47.45 2.92
N GLY A 1012 26.02 47.83 4.19
CA GLY A 1012 24.94 48.17 5.12
C GLY A 1012 24.16 46.96 5.67
N ALA A 1013 24.55 45.73 5.30
CA ALA A 1013 23.91 44.49 5.74
C ALA A 1013 24.19 44.14 7.22
N TRP A 1014 25.36 44.53 7.74
CA TRP A 1014 25.82 44.22 9.10
C TRP A 1014 24.78 44.55 10.18
N SER A 1015 24.25 45.78 10.16
CA SER A 1015 23.27 46.22 11.15
C SER A 1015 22.00 45.37 11.14
N THR A 1016 21.57 44.90 9.97
CA THR A 1016 20.36 44.06 9.84
C THR A 1016 20.64 42.65 10.33
N LEU A 1017 21.77 42.06 9.93
CA LEU A 1017 22.18 40.71 10.34
C LEU A 1017 22.46 40.64 11.84
N TYR A 1018 23.17 41.63 12.41
CA TYR A 1018 23.43 41.72 13.84
C TYR A 1018 22.15 41.90 14.67
N ASN A 1019 21.23 42.77 14.23
CA ASN A 1019 19.92 42.91 14.88
C ASN A 1019 19.06 41.65 14.74
N THR A 1020 19.26 40.87 13.68
CA THR A 1020 18.59 39.57 13.51
C THR A 1020 19.15 38.53 14.46
N LEU A 1021 20.47 38.45 14.56
CA LEU A 1021 21.17 37.52 15.46
C LEU A 1021 20.84 37.78 16.93
N THR A 1022 20.67 39.04 17.31
CA THR A 1022 20.22 39.46 18.65
C THR A 1022 18.69 39.37 18.85
N GLY A 1023 17.94 38.88 17.85
CA GLY A 1023 16.49 38.68 17.93
C GLY A 1023 15.65 39.96 17.90
N ARG A 1024 16.27 41.13 17.71
CA ARG A 1024 15.59 42.45 17.63
C ARG A 1024 14.86 42.67 16.30
N ARG A 1025 15.20 41.89 15.27
CA ARG A 1025 14.62 41.99 13.93
C ARG A 1025 14.48 40.60 13.28
N LEU A 1026 13.46 40.42 12.45
CA LEU A 1026 13.32 39.23 11.59
C LEU A 1026 13.69 39.58 10.15
N LEU A 1027 14.26 38.61 9.44
CA LEU A 1027 14.51 38.75 8.01
C LEU A 1027 13.20 38.61 7.23
N THR A 1028 13.19 39.17 6.03
CA THR A 1028 12.07 39.00 5.10
C THR A 1028 12.55 38.30 3.84
N LYS A 1029 11.64 37.61 3.14
CA LYS A 1029 11.90 36.98 1.84
C LYS A 1029 12.49 37.96 0.83
N GLU A 1030 12.02 39.21 0.84
CA GLU A 1030 12.53 40.28 -0.02
C GLU A 1030 13.92 40.76 0.40
N TRP A 1031 14.22 40.82 1.71
CA TRP A 1031 15.58 41.12 2.17
C TRP A 1031 16.55 40.05 1.68
N ILE A 1032 16.18 38.77 1.81
CA ILE A 1032 17.00 37.67 1.28
C ILE A 1032 17.23 37.87 -0.22
N ARG A 1033 16.18 37.92 -1.06
CA ARG A 1033 16.34 38.06 -2.52
C ARG A 1033 17.24 39.23 -2.95
N ASN A 1034 17.03 40.42 -2.37
CA ASN A 1034 17.77 41.62 -2.74
C ASN A 1034 19.25 41.62 -2.32
N ASN A 1035 19.61 40.77 -1.36
CA ASN A 1035 20.95 40.72 -0.78
C ASN A 1035 21.70 39.44 -1.16
N MET A 1036 20.98 38.35 -1.46
CA MET A 1036 21.57 37.08 -1.87
C MET A 1036 22.34 37.21 -3.18
N GLU A 1037 21.78 37.84 -4.21
CA GLU A 1037 22.52 38.10 -5.47
C GLU A 1037 23.78 38.97 -5.27
N LYS A 1038 23.79 39.81 -4.23
CA LYS A 1038 24.90 40.74 -3.96
C LYS A 1038 26.05 40.12 -3.17
N TYR A 1039 25.76 39.13 -2.33
CA TYR A 1039 26.73 38.58 -1.38
C TYR A 1039 27.10 37.12 -1.66
N CYS A 1040 26.45 36.50 -2.64
CA CYS A 1040 26.57 35.08 -2.89
C CYS A 1040 27.06 34.83 -4.30
N ASN A 1041 28.39 34.76 -4.45
CA ASN A 1041 29.00 34.06 -5.57
C ASN A 1041 28.84 32.54 -5.39
N ASN A 1042 29.23 31.75 -6.39
CA ASN A 1042 29.08 30.27 -6.43
C ASN A 1042 29.67 29.47 -5.23
N ASN A 1043 30.32 30.12 -4.26
CA ASN A 1043 31.03 29.49 -3.12
C ASN A 1043 30.24 29.45 -1.80
N LEU A 1044 28.91 29.62 -1.81
CA LEU A 1044 28.12 29.37 -0.60
C LEU A 1044 28.16 27.89 -0.20
N ALA A 1045 28.26 27.62 1.10
CA ALA A 1045 28.06 26.29 1.65
C ALA A 1045 26.64 25.77 1.32
N GLU A 1046 26.54 24.48 0.97
CA GLU A 1046 25.29 23.86 0.51
C GLU A 1046 24.15 23.91 1.54
N ASP A 1047 24.49 23.85 2.82
CA ASP A 1047 23.54 23.97 3.94
C ASP A 1047 22.90 25.37 4.01
N LEU A 1048 23.67 26.43 3.81
CA LEU A 1048 23.16 27.80 3.74
C LEU A 1048 22.25 27.96 2.51
N LYS A 1049 22.64 27.43 1.35
CA LYS A 1049 21.78 27.42 0.14
C LYS A 1049 20.44 26.74 0.40
N ALA A 1050 20.44 25.60 1.10
CA ALA A 1050 19.23 24.89 1.47
C ALA A 1050 18.31 25.71 2.40
N LEU A 1051 18.87 26.34 3.45
CA LEU A 1051 18.13 27.21 4.36
C LEU A 1051 17.51 28.41 3.65
N ILE A 1052 18.26 29.04 2.73
CA ILE A 1052 17.76 30.16 1.93
C ILE A 1052 16.63 29.70 1.03
N THR A 1053 16.78 28.56 0.36
CA THR A 1053 15.74 27.99 -0.51
C THR A 1053 14.45 27.76 0.27
N LEU A 1054 14.55 27.21 1.48
CA LEU A 1054 13.42 26.99 2.39
C LEU A 1054 12.81 28.32 2.85
N ALA A 1055 13.63 29.30 3.23
CA ALA A 1055 13.20 30.62 3.67
C ALA A 1055 12.41 31.38 2.60
N ILE A 1056 12.83 31.30 1.33
CA ILE A 1056 12.23 32.03 0.22
C ILE A 1056 11.05 31.31 -0.44
N SER A 1057 10.68 30.11 0.03
CA SER A 1057 9.49 29.40 -0.46
C SER A 1057 8.28 30.32 -0.44
N GLU A 1058 7.55 30.41 -1.55
CA GLU A 1058 6.37 31.28 -1.69
C GLU A 1058 5.08 30.65 -1.15
N ASP A 1059 5.13 29.39 -0.73
CA ASP A 1059 3.91 28.63 -0.43
C ASP A 1059 3.43 28.81 1.01
N TYR A 1060 4.26 29.36 1.90
CA TYR A 1060 3.94 29.61 3.30
C TYR A 1060 3.96 31.10 3.66
N TYR A 1061 3.25 31.47 4.73
CA TYR A 1061 3.44 32.72 5.46
C TYR A 1061 3.18 32.50 6.95
N LEU A 1062 3.56 33.47 7.77
CA LEU A 1062 3.30 33.47 9.20
C LEU A 1062 2.11 34.37 9.51
N ASP A 1063 1.08 33.81 10.12
CA ASP A 1063 -0.10 34.54 10.58
C ASP A 1063 -0.02 34.81 12.07
N LYS A 1064 -0.52 35.97 12.51
CA LYS A 1064 -0.40 36.38 13.90
C LYS A 1064 -1.67 36.04 14.66
N VAL A 1065 -1.55 35.36 15.80
CA VAL A 1065 -2.64 35.15 16.75
C VAL A 1065 -2.97 36.49 17.40
N ILE A 1066 -4.22 36.95 17.26
CA ILE A 1066 -4.68 38.23 17.84
C ILE A 1066 -5.59 38.01 19.05
N ASN A 1067 -6.27 36.87 19.14
CA ASN A 1067 -7.14 36.53 20.25
C ASN A 1067 -7.18 35.01 20.48
N VAL A 1068 -7.32 34.61 21.73
CA VAL A 1068 -7.43 33.22 22.17
C VAL A 1068 -8.56 33.15 23.19
N GLU A 1069 -9.64 32.46 22.84
CA GLU A 1069 -10.82 32.29 23.70
C GLU A 1069 -11.01 30.81 24.03
N THR A 1070 -11.51 30.53 25.23
CA THR A 1070 -11.85 29.16 25.67
C THR A 1070 -13.37 29.02 25.76
N ILE A 1071 -13.93 28.02 25.08
CA ILE A 1071 -15.38 27.83 24.94
C ILE A 1071 -15.76 26.46 25.49
N ASN A 1072 -16.76 26.38 26.37
CA ASN A 1072 -17.32 25.09 26.79
C ASN A 1072 -18.14 24.47 25.65
N TYR A 1073 -17.89 23.20 25.35
CA TYR A 1073 -18.50 22.48 24.24
C TYR A 1073 -18.81 21.03 24.64
N GLU A 1074 -20.01 20.59 24.27
CA GLU A 1074 -20.43 19.20 24.35
C GLU A 1074 -21.01 18.81 22.98
N GLY A 1075 -20.37 17.86 22.30
CA GLY A 1075 -20.76 17.50 20.94
C GLY A 1075 -19.66 16.77 20.16
N PRO A 1076 -19.94 16.38 18.90
CA PRO A 1076 -18.96 15.67 18.09
C PRO A 1076 -17.84 16.61 17.62
N VAL A 1077 -16.61 16.10 17.59
CA VAL A 1077 -15.43 16.73 17.02
C VAL A 1077 -14.80 15.79 15.99
N TYR A 1078 -14.12 16.34 14.99
CA TYR A 1078 -13.68 15.60 13.81
C TYR A 1078 -12.22 15.84 13.48
N ASP A 1079 -11.59 14.88 12.81
CA ASP A 1079 -10.23 15.03 12.32
C ASP A 1079 -9.95 14.19 11.05
N LEU A 1080 -8.93 14.59 10.28
CA LEU A 1080 -8.49 13.88 9.08
C LEU A 1080 -7.11 13.27 9.28
N TYR A 1081 -6.97 12.01 8.86
CA TYR A 1081 -5.67 11.36 8.77
C TYR A 1081 -5.15 11.43 7.34
N VAL A 1082 -4.07 12.18 7.15
CA VAL A 1082 -3.42 12.48 5.87
C VAL A 1082 -2.01 11.90 5.87
N PRO A 1083 -1.79 10.68 5.36
CA PRO A 1083 -0.47 10.06 5.31
C PRO A 1083 0.55 10.93 4.56
N ASN A 1084 1.83 10.76 4.92
CA ASN A 1084 3.03 11.40 4.37
C ASN A 1084 3.31 12.83 4.85
N ILE A 1085 2.37 13.77 4.70
CA ILE A 1085 2.59 15.16 5.11
C ILE A 1085 2.18 15.44 6.55
N HIS A 1086 1.36 14.57 7.15
CA HIS A 1086 0.94 14.65 8.55
C HIS A 1086 0.19 15.93 8.94
N ASN A 1087 -0.31 16.70 7.97
CA ASN A 1087 -1.06 17.92 8.20
C ASN A 1087 -2.02 18.23 7.04
N PHE A 1088 -2.97 19.15 7.29
CA PHE A 1088 -3.87 19.67 6.27
C PHE A 1088 -4.30 21.11 6.55
N LEU A 1089 -4.90 21.73 5.55
CA LEU A 1089 -5.40 23.10 5.61
C LEU A 1089 -6.82 23.12 6.17
N ALA A 1090 -6.99 23.71 7.35
CA ALA A 1090 -8.29 23.96 7.99
C ALA A 1090 -8.45 25.46 8.27
N GLU A 1091 -9.53 26.08 7.80
CA GLU A 1091 -9.80 27.52 7.97
C GLU A 1091 -8.59 28.40 7.61
N GLY A 1092 -7.88 28.04 6.54
CA GLY A 1092 -6.71 28.79 6.09
C GLY A 1092 -5.46 28.60 6.93
N ILE A 1093 -5.43 27.70 7.91
CA ILE A 1093 -4.29 27.41 8.80
C ILE A 1093 -3.84 25.95 8.58
N ILE A 1094 -2.54 25.70 8.72
CA ILE A 1094 -2.04 24.32 8.75
C ILE A 1094 -2.26 23.74 10.14
N VAL A 1095 -3.04 22.68 10.17
CA VAL A 1095 -3.33 21.91 11.37
C VAL A 1095 -2.64 20.56 11.26
N HIS A 1096 -2.11 20.05 12.37
CA HIS A 1096 -1.60 18.68 12.39
C HIS A 1096 -2.76 17.72 12.09
N ASN A 1097 -2.45 16.54 11.57
CA ASN A 1097 -3.36 15.40 11.68
C ASN A 1097 -3.62 15.10 13.18
N CYS A 1098 -4.40 14.07 13.50
CA CYS A 1098 -4.27 13.43 14.80
C CYS A 1098 -2.79 13.04 14.99
N ILE A 1099 -2.21 13.53 16.08
CA ILE A 1099 -0.79 13.45 16.46
C ILE A 1099 -0.29 12.00 16.35
N ASP A 1100 0.88 11.79 15.73
CA ASP A 1100 1.62 10.55 15.93
C ASP A 1100 2.15 10.60 17.36
N GLU A 1101 1.89 9.57 18.14
CA GLU A 1101 1.88 9.63 19.61
C GLU A 1101 3.26 9.94 20.24
N ILE A 1102 4.34 9.97 19.44
CA ILE A 1102 5.68 10.48 19.79
C ILE A 1102 5.64 11.95 20.23
N ASP A 1103 4.86 12.79 19.55
CA ASP A 1103 4.84 14.24 19.80
C ASP A 1103 4.10 14.61 21.10
N LYS A 1104 3.42 13.65 21.74
CA LYS A 1104 2.72 13.80 23.02
C LYS A 1104 3.60 13.62 24.26
N MET A 1105 4.87 13.24 24.11
CA MET A 1105 5.82 13.15 25.23
C MET A 1105 5.99 14.47 25.98
N ARG A 1106 6.07 14.42 27.32
CA ARG A 1106 6.43 15.60 28.12
C ARG A 1106 7.84 16.09 27.75
N PRO A 1107 8.11 17.40 27.83
CA PRO A 1107 9.43 17.95 27.53
C PRO A 1107 10.54 17.31 28.36
N GLU A 1108 10.30 16.97 29.64
CA GLU A 1108 11.29 16.29 30.49
C GLU A 1108 11.64 14.89 29.97
N ASP A 1109 10.64 14.12 29.51
CA ASP A 1109 10.84 12.79 28.92
C ASP A 1109 11.57 12.89 27.56
N ARG A 1110 11.33 13.98 26.81
CA ARG A 1110 12.03 14.32 25.57
C ARG A 1110 13.50 14.73 25.84
N VAL A 1111 13.74 15.48 26.91
CA VAL A 1111 15.07 15.93 27.34
C VAL A 1111 15.87 14.79 27.95
N ALA A 1112 15.26 13.89 28.73
CA ALA A 1112 15.92 12.68 29.23
C ALA A 1112 16.35 11.75 28.09
N ILE A 1113 15.56 11.67 27.01
CA ILE A 1113 15.95 11.01 25.76
C ILE A 1113 17.11 11.76 25.09
N HIS A 1114 17.08 13.09 25.06
CA HIS A 1114 18.13 13.94 24.46
C HIS A 1114 19.45 13.94 25.26
N GLU A 1115 19.41 13.84 26.59
CA GLU A 1115 20.58 13.70 27.48
C GLU A 1115 21.14 12.27 27.41
N ALA A 1116 20.29 11.24 27.30
CA ALA A 1116 20.73 9.88 27.02
C ALA A 1116 21.38 9.75 25.62
N MET A 1117 21.02 10.61 24.66
CA MET A 1117 21.69 10.74 23.36
C MET A 1117 23.04 11.46 23.41
N GLU A 1118 23.28 12.35 24.39
CA GLU A 1118 24.57 13.05 24.56
C GLU A 1118 25.59 12.24 25.38
N GLN A 1119 25.14 11.27 26.17
CA GLN A 1119 26.00 10.42 27.02
C GLN A 1119 26.41 9.07 26.37
N GLN A 1120 26.06 8.82 25.11
CA GLN A 1120 26.50 7.66 24.31
C GLN A 1120 27.24 8.12 23.06
#